data_AF-A0A357I453-F1
#
_entry.id   AF-A0A357I453-F1
#
_cell.length_a   1.000
_cell.length_b   1.000
_cell.length_c   1.000
_cell.angle_alpha   90.00
_cell.angle_beta   90.00
_cell.angle_gamma   90.00
#
_symmetry.space_group_name_H-M   'P 1'
#
loop_
_entity.id
_entity.type
_entity.pdbx_description
1 polymer ?
#
loop_
_entity_poly.entity_id
_entity_poly.type
_entity_poly.pdbx_seq_one_letter_code
_entity_poly.pdbx_strand_id
1 'polypeptide(L)'
;MSLLKEHLDQVDNHWSVLAIGSAERDRGLTLADARLVRKSIGRQMHLSTDAHPGDDDLLQRLAMAYEMAAIEGLSAFVTLSSVEDSLRNQCVAGASRTFELRRLFEVPERVEERLFHVLHLSALAYCGDRWSDIRRWYAENPNALVEPSAADQPWHYRLLFRLFDCWVRLFRKQGWDDLDRIREIIAGLREDQREFEKTSLASGSNAQNRAMALRLIAFYNWAKATELLAKYVLQGEPRGINALLDKYFEAAIDAAITAGDAQLEVLVRWLHAAARQMVAGSLWWVAHSINSRVTRFVGSTTKHQAMFELLPPQRAALQEQGLLDQAATAVVIDLPTSGGKTLLAQFRILQALNQFADDGGWIAYVVPTRALSAQITRRLRRDFSPIGVRVEQLTGAVEIDAIEEEMLSSTAEGASRSFDVLVATPEKLQLIIRNKKVPRPLALLVMDEAHNMESERRGMRIELLLATVKQESAQANFLLLMPFVERAEVLARWLANDVGGGRSVSLGTSAWKPNERIVGMFRAEADDSERAGWRLNYQTLVTTPKTIHLAGMHPVGKIKPLDIPKSKLIGANGEQKGFALQAAAMATVFSARGTSIAVGATIPSVWSMAREAARKLPPHENPSDRIRLVQKFLATEISPNFELIDMLERGVAVHHAALPDEVRTLVEWLAEEGDLSVLCATTTIAQGINFPVSSVFMATNQKKQRSYPFSVEMSPREFWNLAGRAGRMNQDSVGVVGIAEANRPTDIVEYVKKATGELVSRLVTVVAELDAANSSDELAAVIQSEQWEDFRCYVNHLVREIGNLDQVLSSAELSLRNTFGYRVLQESPEGQARARKLLEATKLYARKISSDPGQVAMADMTGFSFEGVGSALHGIRSLERDVAVEDFSAEKLFGNAGGMADFYGIMLRIPQLARNLNDLTTSGTNKRQLAQITQAWVDGQSIEEIATAYFKAEDGATHAITDACRAIYRNLVNNGTWGLSALSRLSGIDFESLSSEQKRQIDLLPAMIYHGVKTEEAVLMRMNGVPRSIAGQLGESFNASSASSGEGSGIQKVRSFLEHASMDTWNRARPSNGQLSGREYQEVWKILGGEAR
;
A
#
# COMPACT_ATOMS: atom_id res chain seq x y z
N MET A 1 -5.24 -10.53 -23.35
CA MET A 1 -5.17 -9.20 -23.97
C MET A 1 -6.00 -8.26 -23.13
N SER A 2 -5.42 -7.16 -22.68
CA SER A 2 -6.05 -6.23 -21.75
C SER A 2 -6.85 -5.14 -22.47
N LEU A 3 -7.99 -4.75 -21.91
CA LEU A 3 -8.81 -3.67 -22.48
C LEU A 3 -8.13 -2.30 -22.34
N LEU A 4 -7.90 -1.63 -23.47
CA LEU A 4 -7.41 -0.25 -23.56
C LEU A 4 -8.54 0.72 -23.84
N LYS A 5 -8.34 1.99 -23.47
CA LYS A 5 -9.31 3.06 -23.71
C LYS A 5 -9.60 3.27 -25.21
N GLU A 6 -8.58 3.11 -26.05
CA GLU A 6 -8.73 3.18 -27.50
C GLU A 6 -9.73 2.12 -28.02
N HIS A 7 -9.76 0.92 -27.41
CA HIS A 7 -10.72 -0.12 -27.82
C HIS A 7 -12.16 0.28 -27.49
N LEU A 8 -12.38 0.99 -26.37
CA LEU A 8 -13.69 1.58 -26.04
C LEU A 8 -14.07 2.68 -27.03
N ASP A 9 -13.14 3.56 -27.39
CA ASP A 9 -13.37 4.60 -28.37
C ASP A 9 -13.67 3.99 -29.77
N GLN A 10 -13.01 2.88 -30.13
CA GLN A 10 -13.28 2.14 -31.37
C GLN A 10 -14.69 1.50 -31.37
N VAL A 11 -15.09 0.83 -30.28
CA VAL A 11 -16.43 0.21 -30.22
C VAL A 11 -17.55 1.25 -30.18
N ASP A 12 -17.29 2.44 -29.63
CA ASP A 12 -18.22 3.58 -29.66
C ASP A 12 -18.49 4.10 -31.09
N ASN A 13 -17.63 3.74 -32.06
CA ASN A 13 -17.77 4.02 -33.50
C ASN A 13 -18.26 2.80 -34.31
N HIS A 14 -18.65 1.70 -33.66
CA HIS A 14 -19.22 0.55 -34.34
C HIS A 14 -20.57 0.89 -34.98
N TRP A 15 -20.89 0.29 -36.13
CA TRP A 15 -22.09 0.63 -36.92
C TRP A 15 -23.39 0.49 -36.10
N SER A 16 -23.49 -0.54 -35.25
CA SER A 16 -24.66 -0.77 -34.39
C SER A 16 -24.85 0.33 -33.34
N VAL A 17 -23.75 0.89 -32.83
CA VAL A 17 -23.75 1.97 -31.83
C VAL A 17 -24.02 3.32 -32.50
N LEU A 18 -23.41 3.56 -33.68
CA LEU A 18 -23.66 4.75 -34.48
C LEU A 18 -25.13 4.88 -34.90
N ALA A 19 -25.83 3.76 -35.07
CA ALA A 19 -27.27 3.75 -35.38
C ALA A 19 -28.16 4.37 -34.29
N ILE A 20 -27.69 4.44 -33.04
CA ILE A 20 -28.40 5.11 -31.93
C ILE A 20 -28.17 6.64 -31.97
N GLY A 21 -27.06 7.09 -32.54
CA GLY A 21 -26.67 8.50 -32.58
C GLY A 21 -25.81 8.93 -31.38
N SER A 22 -24.83 9.80 -31.63
CA SER A 22 -23.82 10.19 -30.61
C SER A 22 -24.43 10.91 -29.41
N ALA A 23 -25.41 11.80 -29.62
CA ALA A 23 -26.06 12.52 -28.54
C ALA A 23 -26.87 11.60 -27.61
N GLU A 24 -27.60 10.62 -28.18
CA GLU A 24 -28.34 9.62 -27.39
C GLU A 24 -27.39 8.68 -26.66
N ARG A 25 -26.29 8.25 -27.30
CA ARG A 25 -25.23 7.45 -26.66
C ARG A 25 -24.63 8.17 -25.46
N ASP A 26 -24.18 9.41 -25.63
CA ASP A 26 -23.51 10.17 -24.57
C ASP A 26 -24.48 10.47 -23.41
N ARG A 27 -25.75 10.75 -23.72
CA ARG A 27 -26.83 10.84 -22.72
C ARG A 27 -27.03 9.52 -21.99
N GLY A 28 -27.12 8.41 -22.70
CA GLY A 28 -27.35 7.09 -22.13
C GLY A 28 -26.21 6.64 -21.22
N LEU A 29 -24.96 6.89 -21.60
CA LEU A 29 -23.79 6.63 -20.75
C LEU A 29 -23.81 7.49 -19.47
N THR A 30 -24.14 8.78 -19.59
CA THR A 30 -24.28 9.69 -18.42
C THR A 30 -25.40 9.24 -17.48
N LEU A 31 -26.53 8.80 -18.04
CA LEU A 31 -27.64 8.24 -17.28
C LEU A 31 -27.24 6.95 -16.55
N ALA A 32 -26.45 6.08 -17.20
CA ALA A 32 -25.94 4.86 -16.60
C ALA A 32 -25.05 5.15 -15.39
N ASP A 33 -24.14 6.12 -15.52
CA ASP A 33 -23.29 6.58 -14.42
C ASP A 33 -24.12 7.13 -13.26
N ALA A 34 -25.12 7.97 -13.54
CA ALA A 34 -25.99 8.53 -12.52
C ALA A 34 -26.80 7.45 -11.76
N ARG A 35 -27.33 6.45 -12.48
CA ARG A 35 -28.04 5.31 -11.87
C ARG A 35 -27.11 4.44 -11.03
N LEU A 36 -25.88 4.20 -11.50
CA LEU A 36 -24.87 3.46 -10.76
C LEU A 36 -24.56 4.17 -9.43
N VAL A 37 -24.27 5.47 -9.48
CA VAL A 37 -23.97 6.26 -8.28
C VAL A 37 -25.17 6.26 -7.33
N ARG A 38 -26.39 6.41 -7.84
CA ARG A 38 -27.62 6.33 -7.01
C ARG A 38 -27.78 4.98 -6.32
N LYS A 39 -27.58 3.88 -7.05
CA LYS A 39 -27.68 2.51 -6.50
C LYS A 39 -26.58 2.25 -5.45
N SER A 40 -25.36 2.73 -5.70
CA SER A 40 -24.19 2.51 -4.84
C SER A 40 -24.18 3.39 -3.58
N ILE A 41 -24.51 4.69 -3.71
CA ILE A 41 -24.46 5.64 -2.60
C ILE A 41 -25.71 5.55 -1.71
N GLY A 42 -26.83 5.07 -2.24
CA GLY A 42 -28.05 4.85 -1.46
C GLY A 42 -28.66 6.14 -0.92
N ARG A 43 -28.90 6.19 0.40
CA ARG A 43 -29.59 7.31 1.08
C ARG A 43 -28.64 8.36 1.65
N GLN A 44 -27.34 8.14 1.53
CA GLN A 44 -26.30 9.00 2.10
C GLN A 44 -26.17 10.32 1.33
N MET A 45 -26.53 10.32 0.04
CA MET A 45 -26.53 11.51 -0.81
C MET A 45 -27.77 11.52 -1.69
N HIS A 46 -28.49 12.63 -1.70
CA HIS A 46 -29.68 12.80 -2.53
C HIS A 46 -29.30 13.35 -3.91
N LEU A 47 -29.41 12.50 -4.93
CA LEU A 47 -29.21 12.87 -6.32
C LEU A 47 -30.52 13.37 -6.92
N SER A 48 -30.53 14.63 -7.34
CA SER A 48 -31.58 15.24 -8.16
C SER A 48 -31.40 14.80 -9.62
N THR A 49 -31.88 13.61 -9.96
CA THR A 49 -31.96 13.16 -11.36
C THR A 49 -33.42 13.02 -11.72
N ASP A 50 -33.91 13.88 -12.62
CA ASP A 50 -35.25 13.76 -13.18
C ASP A 50 -35.27 12.53 -14.09
N ALA A 51 -36.07 11.52 -13.74
CA ALA A 51 -36.26 10.36 -14.60
C ALA A 51 -37.13 10.78 -15.79
N HIS A 52 -36.61 10.64 -17.01
CA HIS A 52 -37.37 10.97 -18.21
C HIS A 52 -38.08 9.72 -18.75
N PRO A 53 -39.33 9.86 -19.24
CA PRO A 53 -39.97 8.79 -20.00
C PRO A 53 -39.07 8.35 -21.18
N GLY A 54 -38.76 7.06 -21.26
CA GLY A 54 -37.89 6.49 -22.31
C GLY A 54 -36.42 6.27 -21.93
N ASP A 55 -36.01 6.63 -20.71
CA ASP A 55 -34.66 6.38 -20.20
C ASP A 55 -34.30 4.87 -20.20
N ASP A 56 -35.23 4.00 -19.81
CA ASP A 56 -35.02 2.54 -19.81
C ASP A 56 -34.88 1.98 -21.23
N ASP A 57 -35.71 2.45 -22.16
CA ASP A 57 -35.66 2.08 -23.57
C ASP A 57 -34.32 2.47 -24.21
N LEU A 58 -33.84 3.69 -23.93
CA LEU A 58 -32.54 4.16 -24.41
C LEU A 58 -31.40 3.26 -23.91
N LEU A 59 -31.37 2.95 -22.61
CA LEU A 59 -30.35 2.06 -22.05
C LEU A 59 -30.42 0.65 -22.65
N GLN A 60 -31.62 0.13 -22.89
CA GLN A 60 -31.83 -1.18 -23.51
C GLN A 60 -31.34 -1.21 -24.97
N ARG A 61 -31.68 -0.19 -25.77
CA ARG A 61 -31.19 -0.04 -27.15
C ARG A 61 -29.67 0.05 -27.20
N LEU A 62 -29.05 0.84 -26.31
CA LEU A 62 -27.60 0.95 -26.20
C LEU A 62 -26.94 -0.37 -25.79
N ALA A 63 -27.47 -1.06 -24.76
CA ALA A 63 -26.94 -2.34 -24.31
C ALA A 63 -26.95 -3.38 -25.44
N MET A 64 -28.03 -3.43 -26.21
CA MET A 64 -28.15 -4.30 -27.38
C MET A 64 -27.16 -3.92 -28.49
N ALA A 65 -27.02 -2.63 -28.79
CA ALA A 65 -26.08 -2.15 -29.81
C ALA A 65 -24.62 -2.56 -29.49
N TYR A 66 -24.18 -2.37 -28.24
CA TYR A 66 -22.85 -2.80 -27.80
C TYR A 66 -22.70 -4.32 -27.77
N GLU A 67 -23.77 -5.05 -27.41
CA GLU A 67 -23.73 -6.51 -27.37
C GLU A 67 -23.60 -7.11 -28.76
N MET A 68 -24.26 -6.51 -29.76
CA MET A 68 -24.08 -6.91 -31.17
C MET A 68 -22.63 -6.74 -31.61
N ALA A 69 -22.01 -5.60 -31.29
CA ALA A 69 -20.58 -5.38 -31.57
C ALA A 69 -19.72 -6.45 -30.88
N ALA A 70 -20.08 -6.84 -29.65
CA ALA A 70 -19.36 -7.87 -28.92
C ALA A 70 -19.50 -9.28 -29.54
N ILE A 71 -20.71 -9.64 -29.99
CA ILE A 71 -21.02 -10.93 -30.60
C ILE A 71 -20.28 -11.12 -31.93
N GLU A 72 -20.16 -10.07 -32.76
CA GLU A 72 -19.40 -10.12 -34.02
C GLU A 72 -17.94 -10.55 -33.81
N GLY A 73 -17.33 -10.15 -32.68
CA GLY A 73 -15.95 -10.50 -32.32
C GLY A 73 -15.81 -11.77 -31.48
N LEU A 74 -16.90 -12.42 -31.07
CA LEU A 74 -16.88 -13.49 -30.06
C LEU A 74 -16.11 -14.74 -30.54
N SER A 75 -16.24 -15.09 -31.82
CA SER A 75 -15.49 -16.22 -32.41
C SER A 75 -13.98 -15.98 -32.42
N ALA A 76 -13.57 -14.76 -32.82
CA ALA A 76 -12.16 -14.35 -32.81
C ALA A 76 -11.57 -14.38 -31.39
N PHE A 77 -12.38 -14.00 -30.39
CA PHE A 77 -11.99 -14.00 -28.98
C PHE A 77 -11.68 -15.42 -28.48
N VAL A 78 -12.48 -16.41 -28.89
CA VAL A 78 -12.30 -17.81 -28.50
C VAL A 78 -11.12 -18.47 -29.24
N THR A 79 -10.96 -18.25 -30.54
CA THR A 79 -10.00 -19.02 -31.37
C THR A 79 -8.54 -18.54 -31.32
N LEU A 80 -8.26 -17.33 -30.81
CA LEU A 80 -6.90 -16.76 -30.65
C LEU A 80 -6.02 -16.72 -31.93
N SER A 81 -6.59 -16.50 -33.11
CA SER A 81 -5.82 -16.27 -34.35
C SER A 81 -5.18 -14.88 -34.40
N SER A 82 -3.87 -14.75 -34.66
CA SER A 82 -3.16 -13.45 -34.72
C SER A 82 -3.59 -12.51 -35.86
N VAL A 83 -4.50 -12.96 -36.73
CA VAL A 83 -5.02 -12.18 -37.88
C VAL A 83 -6.24 -11.33 -37.49
N GLU A 84 -6.88 -11.62 -36.35
CA GLU A 84 -8.18 -11.04 -35.96
C GLU A 84 -8.14 -10.20 -34.66
N ASP A 85 -6.98 -9.60 -34.35
CA ASP A 85 -6.77 -8.82 -33.13
C ASP A 85 -7.80 -7.69 -32.95
N SER A 86 -8.20 -7.04 -34.04
CA SER A 86 -9.24 -5.98 -34.05
C SER A 86 -10.60 -6.50 -33.57
N LEU A 87 -11.05 -7.64 -34.10
CA LEU A 87 -12.33 -8.25 -33.72
C LEU A 87 -12.32 -8.72 -32.26
N ARG A 88 -11.18 -9.20 -31.76
CA ARG A 88 -11.05 -9.53 -30.33
C ARG A 88 -11.18 -8.30 -29.45
N ASN A 89 -10.49 -7.21 -29.81
CA ASN A 89 -10.57 -5.96 -29.06
C ASN A 89 -11.99 -5.39 -29.07
N GLN A 90 -12.69 -5.49 -30.20
CA GLN A 90 -14.12 -5.16 -30.31
C GLN A 90 -14.97 -6.02 -29.38
N CYS A 91 -14.73 -7.34 -29.32
CA CYS A 91 -15.46 -8.25 -28.43
C CYS A 91 -15.34 -7.83 -26.96
N VAL A 92 -14.10 -7.62 -26.49
CA VAL A 92 -13.82 -7.23 -25.10
C VAL A 92 -14.43 -5.85 -24.78
N ALA A 93 -14.26 -4.87 -25.66
CA ALA A 93 -14.79 -3.52 -25.48
C ALA A 93 -16.32 -3.50 -25.47
N GLY A 94 -16.95 -4.19 -26.43
CA GLY A 94 -18.40 -4.35 -26.49
C GLY A 94 -18.95 -5.04 -25.26
N ALA A 95 -18.36 -6.16 -24.84
CA ALA A 95 -18.77 -6.88 -23.62
C ALA A 95 -18.65 -6.01 -22.36
N SER A 96 -17.59 -5.20 -22.24
CA SER A 96 -17.43 -4.23 -21.14
C SER A 96 -18.57 -3.21 -21.13
N ARG A 97 -18.88 -2.57 -22.26
CA ARG A 97 -19.97 -1.59 -22.37
C ARG A 97 -21.34 -2.21 -22.12
N THR A 98 -21.58 -3.40 -22.66
CA THR A 98 -22.83 -4.13 -22.43
C THR A 98 -23.00 -4.47 -20.95
N PHE A 99 -21.94 -4.92 -20.27
CA PHE A 99 -21.99 -5.19 -18.83
C PHE A 99 -22.28 -3.91 -18.01
N GLU A 100 -21.63 -2.78 -18.34
CA GLU A 100 -21.84 -1.49 -17.67
C GLU A 100 -23.32 -1.08 -17.65
N LEU A 101 -24.03 -1.34 -18.74
CA LEU A 101 -25.45 -1.02 -18.92
C LEU A 101 -26.35 -2.10 -18.30
N ARG A 102 -26.15 -3.37 -18.65
CA ARG A 102 -27.03 -4.48 -18.23
C ARG A 102 -27.08 -4.69 -16.71
N ARG A 103 -26.00 -4.36 -15.97
CA ARG A 103 -25.97 -4.48 -14.50
C ARG A 103 -26.96 -3.56 -13.77
N LEU A 104 -27.50 -2.56 -14.48
CA LEU A 104 -28.46 -1.58 -13.97
C LEU A 104 -29.91 -2.03 -14.12
N PHE A 105 -30.18 -3.06 -14.93
CA PHE A 105 -31.53 -3.56 -15.16
C PHE A 105 -32.05 -4.38 -13.98
N GLU A 106 -33.37 -4.46 -13.87
CA GLU A 106 -34.02 -5.31 -12.87
C GLU A 106 -33.77 -6.78 -13.18
N VAL A 107 -33.58 -7.57 -12.12
CA VAL A 107 -33.39 -9.01 -12.23
C VAL A 107 -34.76 -9.66 -12.52
N PRO A 108 -34.90 -10.49 -13.57
CA PRO A 108 -36.18 -11.13 -13.87
C PRO A 108 -36.73 -11.97 -12.71
N GLU A 109 -38.06 -12.00 -12.55
CA GLU A 109 -38.72 -12.77 -11.49
C GLU A 109 -38.83 -14.28 -11.82
N ARG A 110 -38.99 -14.60 -13.11
CA ARG A 110 -39.09 -16.00 -13.56
C ARG A 110 -37.76 -16.71 -13.36
N VAL A 111 -37.82 -17.91 -12.76
CA VAL A 111 -36.64 -18.66 -12.32
C VAL A 111 -35.63 -18.84 -13.44
N GLU A 112 -36.02 -19.41 -14.58
CA GLU A 112 -35.11 -19.68 -15.70
C GLU A 112 -34.51 -18.40 -16.31
N GLU A 113 -35.34 -17.38 -16.55
CA GLU A 113 -34.91 -16.07 -17.05
C GLU A 113 -33.92 -15.39 -16.09
N ARG A 114 -34.14 -15.50 -14.78
CA ARG A 114 -33.23 -15.01 -13.74
C ARG A 114 -31.88 -15.71 -13.81
N LEU A 115 -31.86 -17.05 -13.87
CA LEU A 115 -30.61 -17.81 -13.91
C LEU A 115 -29.79 -17.44 -15.14
N PHE A 116 -30.44 -17.38 -16.31
CA PHE A 116 -29.79 -16.99 -17.56
C PHE A 116 -29.33 -15.53 -17.54
N HIS A 117 -30.13 -14.60 -17.00
CA HIS A 117 -29.73 -13.20 -16.85
C HIS A 117 -28.44 -13.07 -16.02
N VAL A 118 -28.38 -13.74 -14.86
CA VAL A 118 -27.22 -13.69 -13.96
C VAL A 118 -25.99 -14.31 -14.62
N LEU A 119 -26.11 -15.49 -15.25
CA LEU A 119 -24.98 -16.15 -15.90
C LEU A 119 -24.47 -15.34 -17.10
N HIS A 120 -25.38 -14.79 -17.91
CA HIS A 120 -25.05 -13.94 -19.05
C HIS A 120 -24.34 -12.66 -18.62
N LEU A 121 -24.88 -11.95 -17.62
CA LEU A 121 -24.25 -10.76 -17.05
C LEU A 121 -22.84 -11.06 -16.53
N SER A 122 -22.68 -12.23 -15.89
CA SER A 122 -21.39 -12.66 -15.34
C SER A 122 -20.39 -13.01 -16.43
N ALA A 123 -20.82 -13.66 -17.50
CA ALA A 123 -19.98 -13.99 -18.63
C ALA A 123 -19.52 -12.74 -19.39
N LEU A 124 -20.43 -11.78 -19.63
CA LEU A 124 -20.11 -10.47 -20.19
C LEU A 124 -19.07 -9.74 -19.33
N ALA A 125 -19.24 -9.76 -18.00
CA ALA A 125 -18.29 -9.15 -17.09
C ALA A 125 -16.88 -9.75 -17.23
N TYR A 126 -16.77 -11.08 -17.31
CA TYR A 126 -15.47 -11.73 -17.51
C TYR A 126 -14.86 -11.40 -18.88
N CYS A 127 -15.65 -11.52 -19.95
CA CYS A 127 -15.17 -11.23 -21.31
C CYS A 127 -14.76 -9.77 -21.50
N GLY A 128 -15.38 -8.83 -20.76
CA GLY A 128 -15.05 -7.41 -20.76
C GLY A 128 -13.96 -6.98 -19.76
N ASP A 129 -13.23 -7.91 -19.12
CA ASP A 129 -12.25 -7.59 -18.05
C ASP A 129 -12.84 -6.87 -16.82
N ARG A 130 -14.12 -7.10 -16.52
CA ARG A 130 -14.90 -6.55 -15.39
C ARG A 130 -15.27 -7.60 -14.34
N TRP A 131 -14.50 -8.69 -14.22
CA TRP A 131 -14.82 -9.77 -13.27
C TRP A 131 -14.87 -9.31 -11.80
N SER A 132 -14.14 -8.26 -11.45
CA SER A 132 -14.22 -7.62 -10.13
C SER A 132 -15.56 -6.98 -9.85
N ASP A 133 -16.20 -6.47 -10.89
CA ASP A 133 -17.43 -5.69 -10.79
C ASP A 133 -18.62 -6.62 -10.61
N ILE A 134 -18.61 -7.80 -11.24
CA ILE A 134 -19.65 -8.81 -11.02
C ILE A 134 -19.61 -9.36 -9.59
N ARG A 135 -18.43 -9.51 -8.97
CA ARG A 135 -18.33 -9.90 -7.55
C ARG A 135 -18.98 -8.88 -6.62
N ARG A 136 -18.83 -7.59 -6.94
CA ARG A 136 -19.50 -6.50 -6.23
C ARG A 136 -21.01 -6.52 -6.47
N TRP A 137 -21.43 -6.72 -7.71
CA TRP A 137 -22.84 -6.87 -8.06
C TRP A 137 -23.49 -8.06 -7.33
N TYR A 138 -22.79 -9.18 -7.13
CA TYR A 138 -23.26 -10.30 -6.31
C TYR A 138 -23.49 -9.92 -4.84
N ALA A 139 -22.56 -9.18 -4.25
CA ALA A 139 -22.71 -8.69 -2.87
C ALA A 139 -23.89 -7.72 -2.71
N GLU A 140 -24.15 -6.89 -3.73
CA GLU A 140 -25.26 -5.94 -3.76
C GLU A 140 -26.62 -6.61 -4.08
N ASN A 141 -26.63 -7.79 -4.71
CA ASN A 141 -27.85 -8.46 -5.18
C ASN A 141 -27.91 -9.93 -4.71
N PRO A 142 -27.81 -10.25 -3.41
CA PRO A 142 -27.73 -11.63 -2.91
C PRO A 142 -28.98 -12.46 -3.27
N ASN A 143 -30.15 -11.84 -3.33
CA ASN A 143 -31.41 -12.49 -3.71
C ASN A 143 -31.40 -13.04 -5.16
N ALA A 144 -30.59 -12.44 -6.05
CA ALA A 144 -30.44 -12.93 -7.42
C ALA A 144 -29.68 -14.27 -7.47
N LEU A 145 -28.92 -14.60 -6.43
CA LEU A 145 -28.03 -15.76 -6.36
C LEU A 145 -28.65 -16.96 -5.65
N VAL A 146 -29.84 -16.79 -5.05
CA VAL A 146 -30.51 -17.87 -4.32
C VAL A 146 -30.79 -19.04 -5.25
N GLU A 147 -30.19 -20.19 -4.92
CA GLU A 147 -30.40 -21.44 -5.64
C GLU A 147 -31.88 -21.85 -5.54
N PRO A 148 -32.56 -22.11 -6.67
CA PRO A 148 -33.92 -22.63 -6.63
C PRO A 148 -33.98 -24.05 -6.07
N SER A 149 -35.11 -24.43 -5.47
CA SER A 149 -35.32 -25.81 -5.01
C SER A 149 -35.36 -26.77 -6.20
N ALA A 150 -34.50 -27.80 -6.14
CA ALA A 150 -34.50 -28.89 -7.12
C ALA A 150 -35.59 -29.94 -6.84
N ALA A 151 -36.29 -29.85 -5.69
CA ALA A 151 -37.34 -30.80 -5.33
C ALA A 151 -38.50 -30.75 -6.35
N ASP A 152 -38.98 -31.92 -6.74
CA ASP A 152 -40.10 -32.10 -7.69
C ASP A 152 -39.91 -31.47 -9.09
N GLN A 153 -38.68 -31.07 -9.43
CA GLN A 153 -38.36 -30.52 -10.75
C GLN A 153 -37.95 -31.59 -11.76
N PRO A 154 -38.28 -31.42 -13.06
CA PRO A 154 -37.73 -32.22 -14.15
C PRO A 154 -36.20 -32.21 -14.18
N TRP A 155 -35.60 -33.28 -14.73
CA TRP A 155 -34.14 -33.46 -14.70
C TRP A 155 -33.34 -32.30 -15.31
N HIS A 156 -33.80 -31.76 -16.45
CA HIS A 156 -33.13 -30.63 -17.10
C HIS A 156 -33.11 -29.36 -16.24
N TYR A 157 -34.14 -29.09 -15.44
CA TYR A 157 -34.16 -27.98 -14.48
C TYR A 157 -33.23 -28.24 -13.29
N ARG A 158 -33.19 -29.47 -12.78
CA ARG A 158 -32.24 -29.85 -11.71
C ARG A 158 -30.79 -29.64 -12.15
N LEU A 159 -30.44 -30.07 -13.36
CA LEU A 159 -29.12 -29.81 -13.97
C LEU A 159 -28.85 -28.30 -14.07
N LEU A 160 -29.77 -27.53 -14.61
CA LEU A 160 -29.61 -26.08 -14.75
C LEU A 160 -29.38 -25.40 -13.40
N PHE A 161 -30.13 -25.77 -12.36
CA PHE A 161 -30.03 -25.16 -11.02
C PHE A 161 -28.68 -25.46 -10.36
N ARG A 162 -28.21 -26.71 -10.46
CA ARG A 162 -26.91 -27.13 -9.93
C ARG A 162 -25.75 -26.52 -10.73
N LEU A 163 -25.86 -26.46 -12.05
CA LEU A 163 -24.86 -25.80 -12.90
C LEU A 163 -24.82 -24.29 -12.64
N PHE A 164 -25.96 -23.66 -12.40
CA PHE A 164 -26.01 -22.28 -11.95
C PHE A 164 -25.23 -22.07 -10.65
N ASP A 165 -25.44 -22.89 -9.60
CA ASP A 165 -24.68 -22.78 -8.34
C ASP A 165 -23.17 -22.97 -8.59
N CYS A 166 -22.78 -23.97 -9.40
CA CYS A 166 -21.39 -24.18 -9.79
C CYS A 166 -20.76 -22.95 -10.46
N TRP A 167 -21.47 -22.31 -11.39
CA TRP A 167 -20.94 -21.15 -12.11
C TRP A 167 -20.94 -19.88 -11.28
N VAL A 168 -21.94 -19.65 -10.43
CA VAL A 168 -21.91 -18.55 -9.45
C VAL A 168 -20.70 -18.71 -8.53
N ARG A 169 -20.40 -19.93 -8.07
CA ARG A 169 -19.17 -20.25 -7.30
C ARG A 169 -17.91 -20.00 -8.10
N LEU A 170 -17.85 -20.43 -9.37
CA LEU A 170 -16.71 -20.14 -10.26
C LEU A 170 -16.51 -18.65 -10.48
N PHE A 171 -17.57 -17.85 -10.61
CA PHE A 171 -17.45 -16.42 -10.82
C PHE A 171 -17.04 -15.68 -9.54
N ARG A 172 -17.59 -16.06 -8.38
CA ARG A 172 -17.34 -15.38 -7.09
C ARG A 172 -16.05 -15.83 -6.39
N LYS A 173 -15.70 -17.12 -6.48
CA LYS A 173 -14.51 -17.76 -5.88
C LYS A 173 -14.27 -17.36 -4.43
N GLN A 174 -15.30 -17.41 -3.58
CA GLN A 174 -15.18 -17.05 -2.17
C GLN A 174 -14.55 -18.20 -1.38
N GLY A 175 -13.22 -18.14 -1.25
CA GLY A 175 -12.47 -19.15 -0.51
C GLY A 175 -12.24 -20.43 -1.31
N TRP A 176 -11.61 -21.40 -0.65
CA TRP A 176 -11.27 -22.69 -1.24
C TRP A 176 -12.52 -23.61 -1.32
N ASP A 177 -13.38 -23.53 -0.31
CA ASP A 177 -14.62 -24.33 -0.20
C ASP A 177 -15.57 -24.13 -1.38
N ASP A 178 -15.62 -22.92 -1.93
CA ASP A 178 -16.47 -22.61 -3.08
C ASP A 178 -16.13 -23.47 -4.30
N LEU A 179 -14.84 -23.64 -4.56
CA LEU A 179 -14.37 -24.39 -5.72
C LEU A 179 -14.36 -25.90 -5.46
N ASP A 180 -14.09 -26.36 -4.23
CA ASP A 180 -14.12 -27.78 -3.92
C ASP A 180 -15.56 -28.32 -3.94
N ARG A 181 -16.53 -27.53 -3.47
CA ARG A 181 -17.96 -27.89 -3.51
C ARG A 181 -18.51 -28.09 -4.91
N ILE A 182 -17.91 -27.47 -5.94
CA ILE A 182 -18.28 -27.74 -7.34
C ILE A 182 -18.08 -29.22 -7.67
N ARG A 183 -17.00 -29.84 -7.17
CA ARG A 183 -16.73 -31.26 -7.43
C ARG A 183 -17.77 -32.15 -6.77
N GLU A 184 -18.20 -31.81 -5.56
CA GLU A 184 -19.27 -32.51 -4.85
C GLU A 184 -20.60 -32.40 -5.59
N ILE A 185 -20.96 -31.21 -6.08
CA ILE A 185 -22.19 -30.98 -6.85
C ILE A 185 -22.16 -31.81 -8.14
N ILE A 186 -21.06 -31.80 -8.89
CA ILE A 186 -20.92 -32.57 -10.14
C ILE A 186 -20.95 -34.07 -9.85
N ALA A 187 -20.37 -34.54 -8.74
CA ALA A 187 -20.44 -35.93 -8.33
C ALA A 187 -21.89 -36.36 -8.01
N GLY A 188 -22.61 -35.54 -7.23
CA GLY A 188 -24.03 -35.78 -6.93
C GLY A 188 -24.91 -35.79 -8.19
N LEU A 189 -24.66 -34.89 -9.15
CA LEU A 189 -25.38 -34.89 -10.44
C LEU A 189 -25.20 -36.20 -11.22
N ARG A 190 -24.05 -36.88 -11.11
CA ARG A 190 -23.84 -38.19 -11.76
C ARG A 190 -24.65 -39.30 -11.11
N GLU A 191 -24.92 -39.19 -9.82
CA GLU A 191 -25.78 -40.12 -9.08
C GLU A 191 -27.25 -39.85 -9.43
N ASP A 192 -27.69 -38.59 -9.35
CA ASP A 192 -29.05 -38.15 -9.70
C ASP A 192 -29.42 -38.52 -11.15
N GLN A 193 -28.47 -38.43 -12.09
CA GLN A 193 -28.69 -38.80 -13.49
C GLN A 193 -29.27 -40.22 -13.62
N ARG A 194 -28.78 -41.18 -12.81
CA ARG A 194 -29.21 -42.59 -12.87
C ARG A 194 -30.67 -42.77 -12.49
N GLU A 195 -31.21 -41.86 -11.67
CA GLU A 195 -32.57 -41.91 -11.17
C GLU A 195 -33.55 -41.12 -12.06
N PHE A 196 -33.20 -39.88 -12.43
CA PHE A 196 -34.15 -38.92 -13.01
C PHE A 196 -34.14 -38.84 -14.54
N GLU A 197 -33.05 -39.25 -15.21
CA GLU A 197 -32.91 -39.14 -16.67
C GLU A 197 -33.95 -39.99 -17.40
N LYS A 198 -34.12 -41.25 -16.97
CA LYS A 198 -35.03 -42.21 -17.60
C LYS A 198 -36.47 -41.71 -17.59
N THR A 199 -36.91 -41.13 -16.48
CA THR A 199 -38.26 -40.58 -16.33
C THR A 199 -38.47 -39.36 -17.23
N SER A 200 -37.44 -38.50 -17.37
CA SER A 200 -37.52 -37.29 -18.18
C SER A 200 -37.51 -37.54 -19.70
N LEU A 201 -36.91 -38.65 -20.14
CA LEU A 201 -36.89 -39.06 -21.55
C LEU A 201 -38.14 -39.87 -21.97
N ALA A 202 -38.95 -40.30 -21.01
CA ALA A 202 -40.14 -41.13 -21.25
C ALA A 202 -41.47 -40.35 -21.31
N SER A 203 -41.46 -39.03 -21.05
CA SER A 203 -42.68 -38.25 -20.74
C SER A 203 -43.26 -37.39 -21.88
N GLY A 204 -42.72 -37.42 -23.10
CA GLY A 204 -43.17 -36.54 -24.21
C GLY A 204 -43.38 -37.24 -25.57
N SER A 205 -43.73 -36.45 -26.59
CA SER A 205 -43.79 -36.89 -28.00
C SER A 205 -42.40 -37.14 -28.59
N ASN A 206 -42.26 -37.93 -29.67
CA ASN A 206 -40.94 -38.25 -30.28
C ASN A 206 -40.08 -37.01 -30.61
N ALA A 207 -40.70 -35.90 -31.02
CA ALA A 207 -39.98 -34.66 -31.32
C ALA A 207 -39.54 -33.92 -30.04
N GLN A 208 -40.42 -33.84 -29.04
CA GLN A 208 -40.10 -33.21 -27.74
C GLN A 208 -39.05 -34.01 -26.97
N ASN A 209 -39.11 -35.34 -27.00
CA ASN A 209 -38.10 -36.21 -26.38
C ASN A 209 -36.75 -36.06 -27.06
N ARG A 210 -36.72 -35.86 -28.39
CA ARG A 210 -35.48 -35.61 -29.13
C ARG A 210 -34.87 -34.24 -28.78
N ALA A 211 -35.68 -33.18 -28.74
CA ALA A 211 -35.22 -31.86 -28.32
C ALA A 211 -34.74 -31.85 -26.86
N MET A 212 -35.46 -32.53 -25.97
CA MET A 212 -35.07 -32.71 -24.56
C MET A 212 -33.76 -33.48 -24.43
N ALA A 213 -33.59 -34.59 -25.17
CA ALA A 213 -32.35 -35.36 -25.15
C ALA A 213 -31.14 -34.52 -25.63
N LEU A 214 -31.31 -33.72 -26.69
CA LEU A 214 -30.28 -32.80 -27.17
C LEU A 214 -29.95 -31.71 -26.15
N ARG A 215 -30.97 -31.14 -25.49
CA ARG A 215 -30.77 -30.18 -24.40
C ARG A 215 -30.02 -30.80 -23.21
N LEU A 216 -30.30 -32.06 -22.87
CA LEU A 216 -29.55 -32.80 -21.84
C LEU A 216 -28.09 -33.03 -22.27
N ILE A 217 -27.84 -33.39 -23.53
CA ILE A 217 -26.47 -33.53 -24.08
C ILE A 217 -25.70 -32.21 -23.96
N ALA A 218 -26.35 -31.08 -24.23
CA ALA A 218 -25.75 -29.76 -24.04
C ALA A 218 -25.35 -29.54 -22.57
N PHE A 219 -26.25 -29.84 -21.63
CA PHE A 219 -25.99 -29.74 -20.19
C PHE A 219 -24.89 -30.69 -19.69
N TYR A 220 -24.79 -31.93 -20.20
CA TYR A 220 -23.75 -32.86 -19.79
C TYR A 220 -22.35 -32.41 -20.23
N ASN A 221 -22.23 -31.91 -21.45
CA ASN A 221 -20.98 -31.34 -21.93
C ASN A 221 -20.62 -30.06 -21.16
N TRP A 222 -21.61 -29.19 -20.90
CA TRP A 222 -21.42 -28.02 -20.05
C TRP A 222 -20.96 -28.39 -18.63
N ALA A 223 -21.58 -29.40 -18.00
CA ALA A 223 -21.17 -29.93 -16.70
C ALA A 223 -19.73 -30.46 -16.70
N LYS A 224 -19.34 -31.16 -17.77
CA LYS A 224 -17.98 -31.68 -17.90
C LYS A 224 -16.94 -30.57 -18.06
N ALA A 225 -17.23 -29.54 -18.84
CA ALA A 225 -16.39 -28.35 -18.96
C ALA A 225 -16.26 -27.64 -17.60
N THR A 226 -17.36 -27.53 -16.85
CA THR A 226 -17.41 -26.91 -15.52
C THR A 226 -16.50 -27.63 -14.51
N GLU A 227 -16.53 -28.96 -14.47
CA GLU A 227 -15.66 -29.78 -13.62
C GLU A 227 -14.17 -29.55 -13.94
N LEU A 228 -13.81 -29.55 -15.23
CA LEU A 228 -12.44 -29.37 -15.69
C LEU A 228 -11.92 -27.97 -15.37
N LEU A 229 -12.74 -26.94 -15.59
CA LEU A 229 -12.40 -25.57 -15.27
C LEU A 229 -12.18 -25.39 -13.76
N ALA A 230 -13.08 -25.91 -12.93
CA ALA A 230 -12.95 -25.86 -11.46
C ALA A 230 -11.65 -26.54 -10.99
N LYS A 231 -11.33 -27.73 -11.54
CA LYS A 231 -10.08 -28.43 -11.24
C LYS A 231 -8.86 -27.59 -11.63
N TYR A 232 -8.87 -26.97 -12.81
CA TYR A 232 -7.75 -26.15 -13.28
C TYR A 232 -7.56 -24.89 -12.43
N VAL A 233 -8.63 -24.19 -12.08
CA VAL A 233 -8.54 -22.99 -11.23
C VAL A 233 -7.99 -23.32 -9.85
N LEU A 234 -8.33 -24.50 -9.30
CA LEU A 234 -7.81 -24.97 -8.01
C LEU A 234 -6.35 -25.41 -8.07
N GLN A 235 -5.98 -26.22 -9.06
CA GLN A 235 -4.75 -27.03 -9.03
C GLN A 235 -3.78 -26.74 -10.18
N GLY A 236 -4.19 -25.97 -11.19
CA GLY A 236 -3.44 -25.79 -12.43
C GLY A 236 -3.48 -26.99 -13.37
N GLU A 237 -4.30 -28.02 -13.10
CA GLU A 237 -4.43 -29.23 -13.91
C GLU A 237 -5.83 -29.40 -14.52
N PRO A 238 -5.97 -30.02 -15.71
CA PRO A 238 -4.91 -30.61 -16.54
C PRO A 238 -4.13 -29.57 -17.38
N ARG A 239 -2.90 -29.94 -17.79
CA ARG A 239 -2.16 -29.18 -18.79
C ARG A 239 -2.91 -29.20 -20.13
N GLY A 240 -2.92 -28.09 -20.85
CA GLY A 240 -3.66 -27.97 -22.12
C GLY A 240 -5.17 -27.84 -21.94
N ILE A 241 -5.64 -27.33 -20.79
CA ILE A 241 -7.06 -27.15 -20.43
C ILE A 241 -7.90 -26.53 -21.56
N ASN A 242 -7.38 -25.56 -22.32
CA ASN A 242 -8.13 -24.89 -23.39
C ASN A 242 -8.68 -25.87 -24.43
N ALA A 243 -7.87 -26.83 -24.90
CA ALA A 243 -8.33 -27.81 -25.89
C ALA A 243 -9.45 -28.71 -25.36
N LEU A 244 -9.43 -29.02 -24.05
CA LEU A 244 -10.49 -29.78 -23.41
C LEU A 244 -11.76 -28.94 -23.25
N LEU A 245 -11.63 -27.67 -22.86
CA LEU A 245 -12.77 -26.76 -22.76
C LEU A 245 -13.41 -26.56 -24.13
N ASP A 246 -12.62 -26.32 -25.18
CA ASP A 246 -13.10 -26.17 -26.56
C ASP A 246 -13.93 -27.39 -26.99
N LYS A 247 -13.39 -28.61 -26.81
CA LYS A 247 -14.11 -29.86 -27.11
C LYS A 247 -15.50 -29.93 -26.47
N TYR A 248 -15.61 -29.63 -25.18
CA TYR A 248 -16.87 -29.80 -24.46
C TYR A 248 -17.83 -28.62 -24.69
N PHE A 249 -17.35 -27.39 -24.77
CA PHE A 249 -18.21 -26.25 -25.07
C PHE A 249 -18.75 -26.27 -26.49
N GLU A 250 -17.92 -26.59 -27.49
CA GLU A 250 -18.37 -26.74 -28.89
C GLU A 250 -19.44 -27.82 -29.02
N ALA A 251 -19.24 -28.98 -28.39
CA ALA A 251 -20.25 -30.05 -28.35
C ALA A 251 -21.56 -29.62 -27.66
N ALA A 252 -21.48 -28.76 -26.63
CA ALA A 252 -22.66 -28.22 -25.96
C ALA A 252 -23.42 -27.21 -26.84
N ILE A 253 -22.68 -26.35 -27.56
CA ILE A 253 -23.22 -25.36 -28.49
C ILE A 253 -23.94 -26.07 -29.65
N ASP A 254 -23.29 -27.05 -30.28
CA ASP A 254 -23.87 -27.82 -31.39
C ASP A 254 -25.16 -28.55 -30.97
N ALA A 255 -25.18 -29.10 -29.75
CA ALA A 255 -26.35 -29.75 -29.19
C ALA A 255 -27.50 -28.76 -28.93
N ALA A 256 -27.20 -27.55 -28.43
CA ALA A 256 -28.19 -26.50 -28.21
C ALA A 256 -28.79 -25.97 -29.54
N ILE A 257 -27.95 -25.76 -30.56
CA ILE A 257 -28.38 -25.39 -31.93
C ILE A 257 -29.33 -26.46 -32.48
N THR A 258 -28.94 -27.74 -32.37
CA THR A 258 -29.74 -28.86 -32.88
C THR A 258 -31.05 -29.04 -32.11
N ALA A 259 -31.07 -28.67 -30.82
CA ALA A 259 -32.28 -28.67 -29.99
C ALA A 259 -33.24 -27.50 -30.32
N GLY A 260 -32.79 -26.47 -31.05
CA GLY A 260 -33.54 -25.23 -31.27
C GLY A 260 -33.59 -24.31 -30.04
N ASP A 261 -32.66 -24.46 -29.11
CA ASP A 261 -32.59 -23.67 -27.87
C ASP A 261 -31.60 -22.50 -28.02
N ALA A 262 -32.07 -21.43 -28.68
CA ALA A 262 -31.24 -20.25 -28.97
C ALA A 262 -30.75 -19.53 -27.70
N GLN A 263 -31.54 -19.56 -26.63
CA GLN A 263 -31.15 -18.92 -25.37
C GLN A 263 -30.00 -19.67 -24.70
N LEU A 264 -30.06 -21.01 -24.68
CA LEU A 264 -28.97 -21.84 -24.19
C LEU A 264 -27.72 -21.72 -25.08
N GLU A 265 -27.88 -21.69 -26.40
CA GLU A 265 -26.76 -21.52 -27.33
C GLU A 265 -25.95 -20.26 -27.02
N VAL A 266 -26.61 -19.09 -26.99
CA VAL A 266 -25.96 -17.80 -26.74
C VAL A 266 -25.25 -17.81 -25.39
N LEU A 267 -25.91 -18.34 -24.36
CA LEU A 267 -25.32 -18.43 -23.03
C LEU A 267 -24.05 -19.29 -23.03
N VAL A 268 -24.10 -20.50 -23.61
CA VAL A 268 -22.96 -21.42 -23.60
C VAL A 268 -21.76 -20.84 -24.37
N ARG A 269 -22.00 -20.10 -25.46
CA ARG A 269 -20.93 -19.36 -26.18
C ARG A 269 -20.25 -18.33 -25.28
N TRP A 270 -21.02 -17.55 -24.52
CA TRP A 270 -20.49 -16.57 -23.57
C TRP A 270 -19.75 -17.24 -22.41
N LEU A 271 -20.28 -18.36 -21.89
CA LEU A 271 -19.61 -19.13 -20.84
C LEU A 271 -18.30 -19.77 -21.32
N HIS A 272 -18.23 -20.20 -22.58
CA HIS A 272 -16.99 -20.69 -23.19
C HIS A 272 -15.93 -19.59 -23.24
N ALA A 273 -16.30 -18.41 -23.74
CA ALA A 273 -15.41 -17.25 -23.75
C ALA A 273 -14.96 -16.85 -22.34
N ALA A 274 -15.89 -16.82 -21.38
CA ALA A 274 -15.58 -16.52 -19.98
C ALA A 274 -14.64 -17.57 -19.36
N ALA A 275 -14.82 -18.86 -19.66
CA ALA A 275 -13.93 -19.93 -19.19
C ALA A 275 -12.50 -19.75 -19.71
N ARG A 276 -12.32 -19.41 -20.99
CA ARG A 276 -10.99 -19.10 -21.54
C ARG A 276 -10.36 -17.90 -20.85
N GLN A 277 -11.16 -16.88 -20.55
CA GLN A 277 -10.68 -15.70 -19.83
C GLN A 277 -10.27 -16.04 -18.38
N MET A 278 -11.02 -16.89 -17.68
CA MET A 278 -10.65 -17.40 -16.35
C MET A 278 -9.32 -18.15 -16.38
N VAL A 279 -9.12 -19.02 -17.39
CA VAL A 279 -7.87 -19.76 -17.57
C VAL A 279 -6.70 -18.80 -17.78
N ALA A 280 -6.85 -17.81 -18.66
CA ALA A 280 -5.83 -16.81 -18.92
C ALA A 280 -5.57 -15.87 -17.73
N GLY A 281 -6.59 -15.60 -16.91
CA GLY A 281 -6.48 -14.82 -15.68
C GLY A 281 -5.92 -15.59 -14.48
N SER A 282 -5.89 -16.93 -14.54
CA SER A 282 -5.45 -17.78 -13.42
C SER A 282 -3.98 -17.57 -13.06
N LEU A 283 -3.67 -17.54 -11.76
CA LEU A 283 -2.29 -17.53 -11.27
C LEU A 283 -1.47 -18.73 -11.75
N TRP A 284 -2.15 -19.88 -11.92
CA TRP A 284 -1.51 -21.08 -12.44
C TRP A 284 -0.97 -20.88 -13.85
N TRP A 285 -1.59 -20.02 -14.68
CA TRP A 285 -1.08 -19.73 -16.02
C TRP A 285 0.36 -19.20 -15.99
N VAL A 286 0.66 -18.30 -15.05
CA VAL A 286 2.01 -17.74 -14.85
C VAL A 286 2.96 -18.77 -14.23
N ALA A 287 2.47 -19.67 -13.37
CA ALA A 287 3.28 -20.74 -12.80
C ALA A 287 3.77 -21.76 -13.84
N HIS A 288 3.04 -21.93 -14.96
CA HIS A 288 3.44 -22.88 -16.01
C HIS A 288 4.63 -22.38 -16.84
N SER A 289 4.89 -21.08 -16.88
CA SER A 289 6.00 -20.49 -17.62
C SER A 289 7.28 -20.30 -16.79
N ILE A 290 7.25 -20.55 -15.47
CA ILE A 290 8.34 -20.19 -14.54
C ILE A 290 8.66 -21.34 -13.57
N ASN A 291 9.94 -21.45 -13.21
CA ASN A 291 10.58 -22.44 -12.33
C ASN A 291 9.81 -22.80 -11.03
N SER A 292 10.15 -23.95 -10.44
CA SER A 292 9.61 -24.60 -9.23
C SER A 292 9.30 -23.70 -8.02
N ARG A 293 10.08 -22.63 -7.76
CA ARG A 293 9.77 -21.68 -6.65
C ARG A 293 8.47 -20.91 -6.89
N VAL A 294 8.21 -20.50 -8.13
CA VAL A 294 6.99 -19.77 -8.50
C VAL A 294 5.78 -20.70 -8.43
N THR A 295 5.91 -21.96 -8.85
CA THR A 295 4.86 -22.96 -8.70
C THR A 295 4.51 -23.19 -7.22
N ARG A 296 5.51 -23.32 -6.34
CA ARG A 296 5.29 -23.43 -4.88
C ARG A 296 4.64 -22.18 -4.29
N PHE A 297 5.06 -20.99 -4.74
CA PHE A 297 4.44 -19.73 -4.33
C PHE A 297 2.96 -19.68 -4.74
N VAL A 298 2.64 -19.97 -5.99
CA VAL A 298 1.25 -20.00 -6.47
C VAL A 298 0.41 -21.04 -5.73
N GLY A 299 0.97 -22.23 -5.46
CA GLY A 299 0.31 -23.25 -4.65
C GLY A 299 0.01 -22.79 -3.21
N SER A 300 0.98 -22.12 -2.57
CA SER A 300 0.79 -21.51 -1.24
C SER A 300 -0.26 -20.40 -1.27
N THR A 301 -0.16 -19.47 -2.21
CA THR A 301 -1.05 -18.30 -2.33
C THR A 301 -2.49 -18.72 -2.66
N THR A 302 -2.69 -19.68 -3.55
CA THR A 302 -4.04 -20.20 -3.87
C THR A 302 -4.67 -20.94 -2.69
N LYS A 303 -3.89 -21.78 -1.99
CA LYS A 303 -4.37 -22.56 -0.85
C LYS A 303 -4.65 -21.70 0.38
N HIS A 304 -3.71 -20.83 0.73
CA HIS A 304 -3.82 -20.02 1.92
C HIS A 304 -4.67 -18.77 1.63
N GLN A 305 -4.32 -17.98 0.62
CA GLN A 305 -4.95 -16.66 0.41
C GLN A 305 -6.22 -16.69 -0.43
N ALA A 306 -6.62 -17.85 -0.95
CA ALA A 306 -7.75 -17.99 -1.89
C ALA A 306 -7.66 -16.99 -3.07
N MET A 307 -6.44 -16.61 -3.45
CA MET A 307 -6.20 -15.81 -4.64
C MET A 307 -6.09 -16.77 -5.81
N PHE A 308 -7.05 -16.74 -6.72
CA PHE A 308 -7.11 -17.64 -7.87
C PHE A 308 -6.80 -16.95 -9.21
N GLU A 309 -7.06 -15.65 -9.31
CA GLU A 309 -6.96 -14.89 -10.54
C GLU A 309 -6.25 -13.55 -10.33
N LEU A 310 -5.52 -13.13 -11.36
CA LEU A 310 -4.85 -11.84 -11.46
C LEU A 310 -5.84 -10.75 -11.87
N LEU A 311 -5.64 -9.54 -11.35
CA LEU A 311 -6.34 -8.37 -11.86
C LEU A 311 -5.95 -8.13 -13.33
N PRO A 312 -6.82 -7.58 -14.18
CA PRO A 312 -6.49 -7.31 -15.58
C PRO A 312 -5.17 -6.55 -15.77
N PRO A 313 -4.85 -5.49 -14.99
CA PRO A 313 -3.56 -4.82 -15.08
C PRO A 313 -2.37 -5.70 -14.66
N GLN A 314 -2.55 -6.58 -13.68
CA GLN A 314 -1.49 -7.50 -13.24
C GLN A 314 -1.22 -8.58 -14.31
N ARG A 315 -2.30 -9.11 -14.90
CA ARG A 315 -2.21 -10.04 -16.04
C ARG A 315 -1.47 -9.40 -17.21
N ALA A 316 -1.83 -8.15 -17.56
CA ALA A 316 -1.15 -7.38 -18.59
C ALA A 316 0.36 -7.28 -18.33
N ALA A 317 0.74 -6.87 -17.11
CA ALA A 317 2.14 -6.71 -16.74
C ALA A 317 2.93 -8.03 -16.86
N LEU A 318 2.35 -9.14 -16.38
CA LEU A 318 3.01 -10.44 -16.33
C LEU A 318 3.06 -11.15 -17.69
N GLN A 319 1.99 -11.06 -18.49
CA GLN A 319 1.83 -11.85 -19.72
C GLN A 319 2.08 -11.05 -21.00
N GLU A 320 1.84 -9.74 -21.00
CA GLU A 320 1.80 -8.91 -22.22
C GLU A 320 2.95 -7.89 -22.28
N GLN A 321 3.33 -7.30 -21.14
CA GLN A 321 4.30 -6.19 -21.09
C GLN A 321 5.70 -6.61 -20.61
N GLY A 322 5.94 -7.92 -20.45
CA GLY A 322 7.27 -8.48 -20.23
C GLY A 322 7.92 -8.11 -18.90
N LEU A 323 7.13 -8.00 -17.81
CA LEU A 323 7.65 -7.77 -16.45
C LEU A 323 8.70 -8.81 -16.02
N LEU A 324 8.53 -10.06 -16.44
CA LEU A 324 9.38 -11.19 -16.07
C LEU A 324 10.40 -11.55 -17.16
N ASP A 325 10.55 -10.70 -18.16
CA ASP A 325 11.60 -10.84 -19.16
C ASP A 325 12.97 -10.66 -18.50
N GLN A 326 13.88 -11.58 -18.78
CA GLN A 326 15.25 -11.56 -18.26
C GLN A 326 16.10 -10.46 -18.89
N ALA A 327 15.78 -10.04 -20.13
CA ALA A 327 16.47 -8.93 -20.80
C ALA A 327 16.10 -7.56 -20.20
N ALA A 328 14.97 -7.46 -19.49
CA ALA A 328 14.55 -6.23 -18.85
C ALA A 328 15.31 -6.03 -17.53
N THR A 329 16.38 -5.24 -17.55
CA THR A 329 17.21 -4.94 -16.36
C THR A 329 16.63 -3.84 -15.49
N ALA A 330 15.80 -2.95 -16.06
CA ALA A 330 15.06 -1.95 -15.29
C ALA A 330 13.61 -1.89 -15.74
N VAL A 331 12.68 -2.09 -14.80
CA VAL A 331 11.23 -2.05 -15.05
C VAL A 331 10.59 -0.99 -14.16
N VAL A 332 9.84 -0.07 -14.77
CA VAL A 332 9.00 0.88 -14.04
C VAL A 332 7.55 0.45 -14.18
N ILE A 333 6.85 0.23 -13.07
CA ILE A 333 5.43 -0.10 -13.03
C ILE A 333 4.65 1.15 -12.63
N ASP A 334 3.86 1.64 -13.58
CA ASP A 334 2.88 2.70 -13.39
C ASP A 334 1.46 2.10 -13.25
N LEU A 335 1.03 1.99 -11.99
CA LEU A 335 -0.28 1.45 -11.60
C LEU A 335 -0.93 2.32 -10.52
N PRO A 336 -2.26 2.36 -10.41
CA PRO A 336 -2.93 2.90 -9.22
C PRO A 336 -2.55 2.10 -7.96
N THR A 337 -2.63 2.70 -6.76
CA THR A 337 -2.23 2.07 -5.49
C THR A 337 -3.00 0.77 -5.21
N SER A 338 -4.26 0.69 -5.63
CA SER A 338 -5.13 -0.50 -5.53
C SER A 338 -4.99 -1.49 -6.72
N GLY A 339 -4.10 -1.22 -7.69
CA GLY A 339 -3.82 -2.10 -8.83
C GLY A 339 -2.97 -3.34 -8.50
N GLY A 340 -2.60 -3.52 -7.23
CA GLY A 340 -1.90 -4.72 -6.76
C GLY A 340 -0.42 -4.79 -7.13
N LYS A 341 0.29 -3.66 -7.03
CA LYS A 341 1.75 -3.53 -7.31
C LYS A 341 2.61 -4.51 -6.53
N THR A 342 2.27 -4.76 -5.27
CA THR A 342 3.05 -5.66 -4.40
C THR A 342 3.11 -7.08 -4.95
N LEU A 343 2.03 -7.59 -5.57
CA LEU A 343 2.04 -8.93 -6.18
C LEU A 343 2.99 -9.00 -7.38
N LEU A 344 3.02 -7.94 -8.20
CA LEU A 344 3.96 -7.83 -9.32
C LEU A 344 5.41 -7.78 -8.84
N ALA A 345 5.65 -7.04 -7.75
CA ALA A 345 6.95 -7.04 -7.08
C ALA A 345 7.32 -8.44 -6.59
N GLN A 346 6.41 -9.20 -5.97
CA GLN A 346 6.68 -10.56 -5.52
C GLN A 346 7.09 -11.50 -6.67
N PHE A 347 6.40 -11.45 -7.82
CA PHE A 347 6.80 -12.24 -8.99
C PHE A 347 8.19 -11.85 -9.51
N ARG A 348 8.51 -10.55 -9.56
CA ARG A 348 9.84 -10.08 -9.97
C ARG A 348 10.94 -10.48 -8.97
N ILE A 349 10.64 -10.43 -7.67
CA ILE A 349 11.54 -10.90 -6.59
C ILE A 349 11.85 -12.39 -6.77
N LEU A 350 10.82 -13.22 -7.00
CA LEU A 350 11.03 -14.66 -7.21
C LEU A 350 11.81 -14.96 -8.49
N GLN A 351 11.57 -14.20 -9.57
CA GLN A 351 12.32 -14.32 -10.81
C GLN A 351 13.80 -13.96 -10.60
N ALA A 352 14.10 -12.85 -9.92
CA ALA A 352 15.47 -12.46 -9.59
C ALA A 352 16.16 -13.47 -8.67
N LEU A 353 15.50 -13.93 -7.60
CA LEU A 353 16.06 -14.95 -6.70
C LEU A 353 16.36 -16.28 -7.41
N ASN A 354 15.61 -16.62 -8.45
CA ASN A 354 15.90 -17.81 -9.27
C ASN A 354 17.07 -17.56 -10.23
N GLN A 355 17.14 -16.37 -10.84
CA GLN A 355 18.18 -16.02 -11.80
C GLN A 355 19.58 -15.93 -11.15
N PHE A 356 19.65 -15.41 -9.93
CA PHE A 356 20.90 -15.17 -9.19
C PHE A 356 21.08 -16.14 -8.01
N ALA A 357 20.46 -17.33 -8.09
CA ALA A 357 20.51 -18.31 -7.01
C ALA A 357 21.95 -18.80 -6.74
N ASP A 358 22.70 -19.07 -7.82
CA ASP A 358 24.07 -19.60 -7.79
C ASP A 358 25.05 -18.55 -7.25
N ASP A 359 24.83 -17.26 -7.56
CA ASP A 359 25.65 -16.15 -7.07
C ASP A 359 25.33 -15.74 -5.62
N GLY A 360 24.32 -16.37 -5.00
CA GLY A 360 23.84 -15.99 -3.68
C GLY A 360 23.23 -14.59 -3.60
N GLY A 361 22.68 -14.12 -4.73
CA GLY A 361 22.13 -12.78 -4.90
C GLY A 361 21.01 -12.47 -3.90
N TRP A 362 21.02 -11.25 -3.38
CA TRP A 362 19.99 -10.76 -2.44
C TRP A 362 19.16 -9.65 -3.05
N ILE A 363 18.03 -9.35 -2.40
CA ILE A 363 17.04 -8.39 -2.89
C ILE A 363 16.88 -7.25 -1.88
N ALA A 364 16.99 -6.01 -2.34
CA ALA A 364 16.67 -4.83 -1.55
C ALA A 364 15.24 -4.36 -1.86
N TYR A 365 14.36 -4.32 -0.87
CA TYR A 365 13.04 -3.69 -0.99
C TYR A 365 13.05 -2.36 -0.23
N VAL A 366 13.05 -1.26 -0.98
CA VAL A 366 13.13 0.10 -0.44
C VAL A 366 11.74 0.69 -0.32
N VAL A 367 11.42 1.22 0.86
CA VAL A 367 10.15 1.89 1.13
C VAL A 367 10.36 3.30 1.66
N PRO A 368 9.46 4.25 1.36
CA PRO A 368 9.61 5.64 1.79
C PRO A 368 9.54 5.83 3.30
N THR A 369 8.86 4.98 4.08
CA THR A 369 8.67 5.24 5.52
C THR A 369 8.85 3.99 6.37
N ARG A 370 9.21 4.20 7.64
CA ARG A 370 9.36 3.13 8.65
C ARG A 370 8.08 2.35 8.92
N ALA A 371 6.93 3.04 8.93
CA ALA A 371 5.64 2.37 9.07
C ALA A 371 5.42 1.39 7.90
N LEU A 372 5.76 1.84 6.69
CA LEU A 372 5.64 1.01 5.50
C LEU A 372 6.69 -0.12 5.47
N SER A 373 7.86 0.03 6.09
CA SER A 373 8.85 -1.05 6.16
C SER A 373 8.35 -2.21 7.01
N ALA A 374 7.76 -1.93 8.18
CA ALA A 374 7.12 -2.94 8.99
C ALA A 374 5.97 -3.64 8.23
N GLN A 375 5.10 -2.85 7.59
CA GLN A 375 3.97 -3.39 6.84
C GLN A 375 4.40 -4.31 5.67
N ILE A 376 5.32 -3.85 4.82
CA ILE A 376 5.81 -4.63 3.69
C ILE A 376 6.57 -5.87 4.17
N THR A 377 7.38 -5.75 5.23
CA THR A 377 8.10 -6.89 5.80
C THR A 377 7.14 -7.99 6.24
N ARG A 378 6.10 -7.65 7.02
CA ARG A 378 5.09 -8.61 7.46
C ARG A 378 4.41 -9.30 6.28
N ARG A 379 4.01 -8.51 5.28
CA ARG A 379 3.35 -9.02 4.09
C ARG A 379 4.26 -9.97 3.30
N LEU A 380 5.49 -9.58 3.05
CA LEU A 380 6.46 -10.42 2.34
C LEU A 380 6.81 -11.67 3.15
N ARG A 381 7.02 -11.58 4.47
CA ARG A 381 7.24 -12.75 5.35
C ARG A 381 6.09 -13.74 5.26
N ARG A 382 4.85 -13.27 5.44
CA ARG A 382 3.64 -14.10 5.34
C ARG A 382 3.55 -14.84 4.00
N ASP A 383 3.89 -14.15 2.92
CA ASP A 383 3.71 -14.66 1.56
C ASP A 383 4.89 -15.57 1.11
N PHE A 384 6.09 -15.39 1.69
CA PHE A 384 7.33 -16.07 1.30
C PHE A 384 7.84 -17.12 2.29
N SER A 385 7.46 -17.07 3.57
CA SER A 385 7.81 -18.08 4.58
C SER A 385 7.43 -19.51 4.15
N PRO A 386 6.23 -19.79 3.58
CA PRO A 386 5.86 -21.14 3.16
C PRO A 386 6.73 -21.77 2.07
N ILE A 387 7.50 -20.95 1.34
CA ILE A 387 8.42 -21.42 0.28
C ILE A 387 9.89 -21.38 0.71
N GLY A 388 10.18 -20.97 1.96
CA GLY A 388 11.51 -20.93 2.56
C GLY A 388 12.34 -19.70 2.16
N VAL A 389 11.70 -18.61 1.72
CA VAL A 389 12.40 -17.34 1.41
C VAL A 389 12.38 -16.46 2.66
N ARG A 390 13.57 -16.07 3.14
CA ARG A 390 13.76 -15.29 4.37
C ARG A 390 13.67 -13.80 4.09
N VAL A 391 12.79 -13.12 4.81
CA VAL A 391 12.58 -11.67 4.69
C VAL A 391 12.89 -11.01 6.03
N GLU A 392 13.85 -10.09 6.03
CA GLU A 392 14.20 -9.32 7.22
C GLU A 392 14.10 -7.81 6.99
N GLN A 393 13.95 -7.08 8.08
CA GLN A 393 13.81 -5.63 8.09
C GLN A 393 14.99 -5.02 8.84
N LEU A 394 15.47 -3.89 8.32
CA LEU A 394 16.38 -3.03 9.06
C LEU A 394 15.61 -2.01 9.91
N THR A 395 16.18 -1.69 11.07
CA THR A 395 15.67 -0.60 11.90
C THR A 395 15.70 0.70 11.10
N GLY A 396 14.74 1.56 11.41
CA GLY A 396 14.70 2.92 10.88
C GLY A 396 15.75 3.86 11.50
N ALA A 397 16.65 3.35 12.34
CA ALA A 397 17.80 4.12 12.81
C ALA A 397 18.78 4.32 11.66
N VAL A 398 19.42 5.49 11.59
CA VAL A 398 20.36 5.82 10.50
C VAL A 398 21.58 4.90 10.50
N GLU A 399 21.99 4.41 11.68
CA GLU A 399 23.20 3.63 11.87
C GLU A 399 22.90 2.14 12.02
N ILE A 400 23.92 1.31 11.74
CA ILE A 400 23.87 -0.13 11.91
C ILE A 400 24.30 -0.47 13.33
N ASP A 401 23.44 -1.16 14.08
CA ASP A 401 23.79 -1.70 15.39
C ASP A 401 24.51 -3.06 15.27
N ALA A 402 25.04 -3.57 16.39
CA ALA A 402 25.80 -4.83 16.40
C ALA A 402 24.99 -6.04 15.89
N ILE A 403 23.67 -6.06 16.13
CA ILE A 403 22.79 -7.17 15.72
C ILE A 403 22.53 -7.11 14.22
N GLU A 404 22.30 -5.92 13.68
CA GLU A 404 22.18 -5.70 12.24
C GLU A 404 23.49 -6.03 11.50
N GLU A 405 24.65 -5.64 12.03
CA GLU A 405 25.95 -5.96 11.45
C GLU A 405 26.17 -7.49 11.37
N GLU A 406 25.82 -8.22 12.43
CA GLU A 406 25.87 -9.69 12.47
C GLU A 406 24.94 -10.31 11.41
N MET A 407 23.73 -9.76 11.25
CA MET A 407 22.79 -10.20 10.21
C MET A 407 23.37 -9.96 8.80
N LEU A 408 23.89 -8.77 8.54
CA LEU A 408 24.36 -8.33 7.21
C LEU A 408 25.63 -9.06 6.75
N SER A 409 26.54 -9.32 7.68
CA SER A 409 27.85 -9.93 7.42
C SER A 409 27.83 -11.45 7.26
N SER A 410 26.70 -12.12 7.54
CA SER A 410 26.61 -13.58 7.41
C SER A 410 26.85 -14.05 5.95
N THR A 411 27.95 -14.75 5.74
CA THR A 411 28.42 -15.25 4.42
C THR A 411 28.04 -16.70 4.12
N ALA A 412 27.44 -17.41 5.09
CA ALA A 412 27.36 -18.87 5.02
C ALA A 412 26.49 -19.37 3.84
N GLU A 413 27.05 -20.24 3.00
CA GLU A 413 26.35 -20.86 1.87
C GLU A 413 25.17 -21.75 2.34
N GLY A 414 24.08 -21.77 1.56
CA GLY A 414 22.93 -22.64 1.81
C GLY A 414 22.00 -22.19 2.97
N ALA A 415 21.71 -23.12 3.88
CA ALA A 415 20.71 -22.96 4.95
C ALA A 415 21.12 -21.96 6.04
N SER A 416 22.38 -21.52 6.07
CA SER A 416 22.92 -20.64 7.12
C SER A 416 22.94 -19.13 6.77
N ARG A 417 22.36 -18.70 5.64
CA ARG A 417 22.17 -17.26 5.33
C ARG A 417 21.11 -16.63 6.24
N SER A 418 21.32 -15.39 6.68
CA SER A 418 20.36 -14.67 7.54
C SER A 418 19.13 -14.12 6.79
N PHE A 419 19.28 -13.73 5.51
CA PHE A 419 18.18 -13.20 4.69
C PHE A 419 18.37 -13.44 3.18
N ASP A 420 17.25 -13.47 2.46
CA ASP A 420 17.19 -13.43 0.99
C ASP A 420 16.63 -12.08 0.48
N VAL A 421 15.71 -11.49 1.24
CA VAL A 421 15.10 -10.16 0.98
C VAL A 421 15.30 -9.26 2.20
N LEU A 422 15.77 -8.05 1.96
CA LEU A 422 16.00 -7.03 3.00
C LEU A 422 15.12 -5.81 2.75
N VAL A 423 14.29 -5.45 3.72
CA VAL A 423 13.41 -4.28 3.66
C VAL A 423 14.04 -3.11 4.42
N ALA A 424 14.19 -1.97 3.74
CA ALA A 424 14.93 -0.81 4.26
C ALA A 424 14.33 0.53 3.81
N THR A 425 14.69 1.62 4.50
CA THR A 425 14.46 2.97 3.98
C THR A 425 15.61 3.38 3.04
N PRO A 426 15.45 4.39 2.18
CA PRO A 426 16.51 4.85 1.28
C PRO A 426 17.81 5.22 2.01
N GLU A 427 17.67 5.87 3.18
CA GLU A 427 18.79 6.26 4.05
C GLU A 427 19.64 5.06 4.45
N LYS A 428 18.97 4.03 4.97
CA LYS A 428 19.63 2.85 5.51
C LYS A 428 20.29 2.04 4.42
N LEU A 429 19.62 1.86 3.27
CA LEU A 429 20.19 1.14 2.16
C LEU A 429 21.42 1.86 1.58
N GLN A 430 21.39 3.19 1.50
CA GLN A 430 22.54 3.96 1.02
C GLN A 430 23.78 3.71 1.88
N LEU A 431 23.62 3.67 3.20
CA LEU A 431 24.70 3.37 4.15
C LEU A 431 25.24 1.93 3.99
N ILE A 432 24.39 0.95 3.68
CA ILE A 432 24.78 -0.45 3.47
C ILE A 432 25.57 -0.65 2.19
N ILE A 433 25.10 -0.05 1.09
CA ILE A 433 25.71 -0.20 -0.24
C ILE A 433 27.09 0.46 -0.24
N ARG A 434 27.18 1.72 0.20
CA ARG A 434 28.46 2.46 0.27
C ARG A 434 29.52 1.77 1.10
N ASN A 435 29.14 1.22 2.26
CA ASN A 435 30.07 0.55 3.15
C ASN A 435 30.28 -0.93 2.84
N LYS A 436 29.72 -1.44 1.72
CA LYS A 436 29.84 -2.83 1.26
C LYS A 436 29.54 -3.85 2.36
N LYS A 437 28.53 -3.57 3.18
CA LYS A 437 28.20 -4.34 4.39
C LYS A 437 27.67 -5.74 4.10
N VAL A 438 27.16 -5.97 2.90
CA VAL A 438 26.70 -7.29 2.45
C VAL A 438 27.72 -7.86 1.47
N PRO A 439 28.46 -8.92 1.85
CA PRO A 439 29.50 -9.55 1.01
C PRO A 439 28.91 -10.47 -0.07
N ARG A 440 27.77 -10.09 -0.66
CA ARG A 440 27.02 -10.84 -1.68
C ARG A 440 26.42 -9.89 -2.71
N PRO A 441 26.29 -10.28 -3.98
CA PRO A 441 25.80 -9.39 -5.04
C PRO A 441 24.34 -9.01 -4.82
N LEU A 442 24.02 -7.74 -5.05
CA LEU A 442 22.64 -7.26 -5.10
C LEU A 442 22.02 -7.65 -6.46
N ALA A 443 20.98 -8.48 -6.44
CA ALA A 443 20.33 -9.00 -7.64
C ALA A 443 19.18 -8.09 -8.13
N LEU A 444 18.44 -7.47 -7.21
CA LEU A 444 17.31 -6.61 -7.54
C LEU A 444 17.11 -5.56 -6.46
N LEU A 445 16.95 -4.31 -6.88
CA LEU A 445 16.42 -3.23 -6.06
C LEU A 445 14.96 -2.97 -6.46
N VAL A 446 14.04 -3.17 -5.51
CA VAL A 446 12.64 -2.77 -5.62
C VAL A 446 12.47 -1.43 -4.90
N MET A 447 12.11 -0.37 -5.61
CA MET A 447 11.82 0.94 -5.03
C MET A 447 10.30 1.16 -5.02
N ASP A 448 9.71 1.08 -3.84
CA ASP A 448 8.29 1.36 -3.66
C ASP A 448 8.05 2.87 -3.52
N GLU A 449 6.91 3.32 -4.05
CA GLU A 449 6.57 4.74 -4.17
C GLU A 449 7.72 5.61 -4.69
N ALA A 450 8.37 5.15 -5.76
CA ALA A 450 9.54 5.79 -6.36
C ALA A 450 9.26 7.25 -6.82
N HIS A 451 8.00 7.65 -6.94
CA HIS A 451 7.60 9.04 -7.21
C HIS A 451 8.03 10.02 -6.10
N ASN A 452 8.40 9.53 -4.91
CA ASN A 452 9.00 10.35 -3.85
C ASN A 452 10.35 10.99 -4.25
N MET A 453 10.90 10.68 -5.43
CA MET A 453 12.06 11.37 -6.02
C MET A 453 11.84 12.87 -6.25
N GLU A 454 10.58 13.32 -6.38
CA GLU A 454 10.23 14.75 -6.43
C GLU A 454 10.21 15.44 -5.06
N SER A 455 10.24 14.66 -3.98
CA SER A 455 10.08 15.18 -2.62
C SER A 455 11.21 16.13 -2.27
N GLU A 456 10.88 17.30 -1.71
CA GLU A 456 11.88 18.30 -1.32
C GLU A 456 12.87 17.77 -0.28
N ARG A 457 12.43 16.86 0.60
CA ARG A 457 13.24 16.37 1.73
C ARG A 457 14.05 15.12 1.42
N ARG A 458 13.57 14.26 0.52
CA ARG A 458 14.14 12.92 0.28
C ARG A 458 14.41 12.61 -1.18
N GLY A 459 13.98 13.47 -2.09
CA GLY A 459 14.06 13.23 -3.52
C GLY A 459 15.49 13.05 -4.02
N MET A 460 16.38 13.96 -3.59
CA MET A 460 17.79 13.90 -3.92
C MET A 460 18.46 12.64 -3.36
N ARG A 461 18.09 12.20 -2.16
CA ARG A 461 18.59 10.98 -1.54
C ARG A 461 18.23 9.72 -2.33
N ILE A 462 16.98 9.60 -2.78
CA ILE A 462 16.52 8.47 -3.59
C ILE A 462 17.26 8.44 -4.93
N GLU A 463 17.41 9.60 -5.57
CA GLU A 463 18.12 9.69 -6.85
C GLU A 463 19.59 9.30 -6.72
N LEU A 464 20.28 9.79 -5.69
CA LEU A 464 21.67 9.43 -5.40
C LEU A 464 21.81 7.95 -5.05
N LEU A 465 20.88 7.36 -4.29
CA LEU A 465 20.87 5.93 -3.99
C LEU A 465 20.80 5.08 -5.27
N LEU A 466 19.84 5.39 -6.15
CA LEU A 466 19.66 4.67 -7.41
C LEU A 466 20.90 4.79 -8.31
N ALA A 467 21.49 5.99 -8.40
CA ALA A 467 22.74 6.21 -9.13
C ALA A 467 23.91 5.42 -8.54
N THR A 468 24.02 5.40 -7.20
CA THR A 468 25.07 4.66 -6.47
C THR A 468 24.94 3.16 -6.72
N VAL A 469 23.75 2.59 -6.60
CA VAL A 469 23.51 1.17 -6.85
C VAL A 469 23.83 0.81 -8.30
N LYS A 470 23.45 1.65 -9.27
CA LYS A 470 23.78 1.43 -10.67
C LYS A 470 25.30 1.39 -10.91
N GLN A 471 26.05 2.23 -10.21
CA GLN A 471 27.49 2.34 -10.36
C GLN A 471 28.25 1.23 -9.62
N GLU A 472 27.84 0.90 -8.39
CA GLU A 472 28.57 -0.03 -7.52
C GLU A 472 28.10 -1.49 -7.66
N SER A 473 26.86 -1.72 -8.13
CA SER A 473 26.26 -3.05 -8.26
C SER A 473 25.89 -3.36 -9.71
N ALA A 474 26.88 -3.69 -10.54
CA ALA A 474 26.69 -3.92 -11.99
C ALA A 474 25.67 -5.01 -12.36
N GLN A 475 25.44 -5.98 -11.46
CA GLN A 475 24.48 -7.08 -11.65
C GLN A 475 23.06 -6.73 -11.17
N ALA A 476 22.86 -5.58 -10.52
CA ALA A 476 21.58 -5.25 -9.92
C ALA A 476 20.54 -4.86 -10.99
N ASN A 477 19.41 -5.57 -10.98
CA ASN A 477 18.22 -5.15 -11.69
C ASN A 477 17.43 -4.12 -10.87
N PHE A 478 16.56 -3.36 -11.54
CA PHE A 478 15.70 -2.35 -10.92
C PHE A 478 14.22 -2.62 -11.17
N LEU A 479 13.41 -2.50 -10.12
CA LEU A 479 11.95 -2.45 -10.21
C LEU A 479 11.44 -1.21 -9.48
N LEU A 480 10.83 -0.27 -10.19
CA LEU A 480 10.29 0.95 -9.60
C LEU A 480 8.77 0.87 -9.61
N LEU A 481 8.15 1.07 -8.45
CA LEU A 481 6.70 1.08 -8.29
C LEU A 481 6.24 2.52 -8.08
N MET A 482 5.43 3.06 -8.98
CA MET A 482 4.93 4.42 -8.89
C MET A 482 3.54 4.55 -9.53
N PRO A 483 2.71 5.52 -9.10
CA PRO A 483 1.45 5.82 -9.76
C PRO A 483 1.51 7.15 -10.52
N PHE A 484 0.82 7.23 -11.65
CA PHE A 484 0.51 8.46 -12.39
C PHE A 484 1.77 9.24 -12.78
N VAL A 485 2.69 8.58 -13.49
CA VAL A 485 3.93 9.19 -13.97
C VAL A 485 3.96 9.20 -15.50
N GLU A 486 3.95 10.41 -16.07
CA GLU A 486 4.20 10.61 -17.49
C GLU A 486 5.67 10.28 -17.82
N ARG A 487 5.89 9.66 -18.98
CA ARG A 487 7.22 9.29 -19.51
C ARG A 487 8.09 8.40 -18.60
N ALA A 488 7.47 7.45 -17.90
CA ALA A 488 8.18 6.48 -17.06
C ALA A 488 9.29 5.68 -17.78
N GLU A 489 9.23 5.55 -19.11
CA GLU A 489 10.26 4.94 -19.94
C GLU A 489 11.61 5.66 -19.89
N VAL A 490 11.63 6.98 -19.67
CA VAL A 490 12.87 7.76 -19.56
C VAL A 490 13.63 7.33 -18.30
N LEU A 491 12.90 7.15 -17.20
CA LEU A 491 13.45 6.66 -15.93
C LEU A 491 13.93 5.21 -16.05
N ALA A 492 13.17 4.35 -16.73
CA ALA A 492 13.56 2.96 -16.98
C ALA A 492 14.86 2.88 -17.80
N ARG A 493 14.98 3.68 -18.87
CA ARG A 493 16.19 3.76 -19.71
C ARG A 493 17.37 4.38 -18.97
N TRP A 494 17.13 5.26 -18.00
CA TRP A 494 18.20 5.79 -17.16
C TRP A 494 18.81 4.70 -16.28
N LEU A 495 18.01 3.81 -15.69
CA LEU A 495 18.50 2.78 -14.79
C LEU A 495 19.04 1.54 -15.50
N ALA A 496 18.49 1.21 -16.67
CA ALA A 496 18.90 0.03 -17.41
C ALA A 496 20.40 0.03 -17.73
N ASN A 497 20.97 -1.17 -17.78
CA ASN A 497 22.34 -1.40 -18.20
C ASN A 497 22.52 -1.10 -19.70
N ASP A 498 21.49 -1.38 -20.50
CA ASP A 498 21.43 -1.12 -21.94
C ASP A 498 20.13 -0.40 -22.32
N VAL A 499 20.15 0.34 -23.44
CA VAL A 499 18.98 1.11 -23.94
C VAL A 499 17.74 0.21 -24.13
N GLY A 500 17.93 -1.04 -24.55
CA GLY A 500 16.86 -2.03 -24.72
C GLY A 500 16.40 -2.73 -23.43
N GLY A 501 17.14 -2.58 -22.33
CA GLY A 501 16.84 -3.22 -21.04
C GLY A 501 15.85 -2.44 -20.17
N GLY A 502 15.55 -1.18 -20.53
CA GLY A 502 14.60 -0.33 -19.82
C GLY A 502 13.18 -0.53 -20.33
N ARG A 503 12.26 -0.96 -19.45
CA ARG A 503 10.84 -1.15 -19.77
C ARG A 503 9.95 -0.32 -18.85
N SER A 504 8.90 0.24 -19.44
CA SER A 504 7.80 0.87 -18.71
C SER A 504 6.56 0.01 -18.89
N VAL A 505 5.95 -0.35 -17.77
CA VAL A 505 4.66 -1.02 -17.69
C VAL A 505 3.68 0.05 -17.21
N SER A 506 3.09 0.81 -18.13
CA SER A 506 2.07 1.81 -17.80
C SER A 506 0.69 1.32 -18.21
N LEU A 507 -0.22 1.39 -17.25
CA LEU A 507 -1.63 1.04 -17.44
C LEU A 507 -2.53 2.29 -17.33
N GLY A 508 -1.96 3.49 -17.44
CA GLY A 508 -2.70 4.75 -17.55
C GLY A 508 -3.60 4.84 -18.80
N THR A 509 -3.33 4.01 -19.82
CA THR A 509 -4.17 3.84 -21.02
C THR A 509 -5.15 2.67 -20.92
N SER A 510 -5.07 1.86 -19.85
CA SER A 510 -6.05 0.78 -19.62
C SER A 510 -7.42 1.37 -19.32
N ALA A 511 -8.46 0.72 -19.84
CA ALA A 511 -9.83 1.05 -19.48
C ALA A 511 -10.19 0.56 -18.06
N TRP A 512 -9.41 -0.37 -17.51
CA TRP A 512 -9.68 -0.94 -16.20
C TRP A 512 -9.43 0.07 -15.08
N LYS A 513 -10.37 0.15 -14.14
CA LYS A 513 -10.22 0.89 -12.90
C LYS A 513 -10.57 -0.03 -11.73
N PRO A 514 -9.91 0.10 -10.56
CA PRO A 514 -10.26 -0.67 -9.36
C PRO A 514 -11.74 -0.53 -8.97
N ASN A 515 -12.30 0.66 -9.19
CA ASN A 515 -13.69 1.01 -8.97
C ASN A 515 -14.06 2.27 -9.75
N GLU A 516 -15.37 2.52 -9.83
CA GLU A 516 -15.85 3.85 -10.22
C GLU A 516 -15.71 4.81 -9.03
N ARG A 517 -15.51 6.10 -9.32
CA ARG A 517 -15.35 7.13 -8.29
C ARG A 517 -16.07 8.39 -8.67
N ILE A 518 -16.57 9.09 -7.65
CA ILE A 518 -16.92 10.51 -7.74
C ILE A 518 -15.92 11.31 -6.92
N VAL A 519 -15.44 12.40 -7.49
CA VAL A 519 -14.57 13.36 -6.81
C VAL A 519 -15.28 14.71 -6.78
N GLY A 520 -15.28 15.35 -5.63
CA GLY A 520 -16.12 16.52 -5.40
C GLY A 520 -15.61 17.47 -4.33
N MET A 521 -16.34 18.57 -4.18
CA MET A 521 -16.21 19.45 -3.04
C MET A 521 -17.46 19.41 -2.17
N PHE A 522 -17.32 19.71 -0.88
CA PHE A 522 -18.44 19.79 0.04
C PHE A 522 -18.39 21.04 0.91
N ARG A 523 -19.57 21.46 1.37
CA ARG A 523 -19.74 22.60 2.27
C ARG A 523 -20.91 22.41 3.23
N ALA A 524 -20.90 23.15 4.34
CA ALA A 524 -22.02 23.22 5.26
C ALA A 524 -22.99 24.35 4.87
N GLU A 525 -24.28 24.08 4.92
CA GLU A 525 -25.35 25.07 4.74
C GLU A 525 -26.26 25.10 5.96
N ALA A 526 -26.71 26.29 6.34
CA ALA A 526 -27.67 26.45 7.41
C ALA A 526 -29.01 25.83 7.00
N ASP A 527 -29.60 25.06 7.90
CA ASP A 527 -30.93 24.48 7.74
C ASP A 527 -31.67 24.64 9.06
N ASP A 528 -32.41 25.74 9.15
CA ASP A 528 -33.10 26.16 10.39
C ASP A 528 -34.43 25.43 10.61
N SER A 529 -34.73 24.39 9.82
CA SER A 529 -35.84 23.47 10.13
C SER A 529 -35.62 22.72 11.44
N GLU A 530 -34.38 22.59 11.91
CA GLU A 530 -34.02 22.22 13.28
C GLU A 530 -33.27 23.35 13.99
N ARG A 531 -33.40 23.44 15.34
CA ARG A 531 -32.72 24.47 16.15
C ARG A 531 -31.21 24.45 15.92
N ALA A 532 -30.65 25.54 15.37
CA ALA A 532 -29.22 25.64 15.01
C ALA A 532 -28.76 24.53 14.04
N GLY A 533 -29.68 24.06 13.20
CA GLY A 533 -29.47 23.02 12.21
C GLY A 533 -28.62 23.48 11.03
N TRP A 534 -28.00 22.48 10.42
CA TRP A 534 -27.16 22.62 9.25
C TRP A 534 -27.12 21.27 8.53
N ARG A 535 -26.84 21.31 7.23
CA ARG A 535 -26.67 20.12 6.39
C ARG A 535 -25.40 20.24 5.56
N LEU A 536 -24.96 19.13 4.99
CA LEU A 536 -23.85 19.09 4.04
C LEU A 536 -24.41 19.05 2.63
N ASN A 537 -23.77 19.77 1.72
CA ASN A 537 -23.96 19.58 0.29
C ASN A 537 -22.65 19.17 -0.37
N TYR A 538 -22.76 18.35 -1.41
CA TYR A 538 -21.65 17.82 -2.18
C TYR A 538 -21.85 18.14 -3.66
N GLN A 539 -20.80 18.63 -4.31
CA GLN A 539 -20.76 18.93 -5.74
C GLN A 539 -19.70 18.04 -6.39
N THR A 540 -20.07 17.26 -7.41
CA THR A 540 -19.06 16.54 -8.19
C THR A 540 -18.27 17.51 -9.07
N LEU A 541 -17.01 17.19 -9.34
CA LEU A 541 -16.10 18.02 -10.13
C LEU A 541 -15.60 17.25 -11.35
N VAL A 542 -15.31 18.00 -12.42
CA VAL A 542 -14.61 17.44 -13.58
C VAL A 542 -13.13 17.33 -13.26
N THR A 543 -12.57 16.13 -13.39
CA THR A 543 -11.19 15.80 -13.03
C THR A 543 -10.39 15.27 -14.22
N THR A 544 -9.06 15.44 -14.18
CA THR A 544 -8.17 14.99 -15.27
C THR A 544 -8.08 13.47 -15.37
N PRO A 545 -7.85 12.72 -14.27
CA PRO A 545 -8.30 11.34 -14.20
C PRO A 545 -9.82 11.33 -14.34
N LYS A 546 -10.37 10.77 -15.43
CA LYS A 546 -11.81 10.77 -15.67
C LYS A 546 -12.55 10.04 -14.54
N THR A 547 -13.31 10.78 -13.74
CA THR A 547 -14.23 10.28 -12.70
C THR A 547 -15.67 10.60 -13.08
N ILE A 548 -16.64 9.97 -12.42
CA ILE A 548 -18.05 10.22 -12.69
C ILE A 548 -18.39 11.64 -12.27
N HIS A 549 -19.00 12.40 -13.18
CA HIS A 549 -19.48 13.76 -12.95
C HIS A 549 -21.01 13.78 -13.01
N LEU A 550 -21.62 14.28 -11.94
CA LEU A 550 -23.05 14.48 -11.78
C LEU A 550 -23.36 15.97 -11.68
N ALA A 551 -24.34 16.44 -12.45
CA ALA A 551 -24.73 17.83 -12.46
C ALA A 551 -25.46 18.24 -11.15
N GLY A 552 -25.19 19.45 -10.67
CA GLY A 552 -25.90 20.07 -9.54
C GLY A 552 -25.22 19.89 -8.17
N MET A 553 -25.94 20.32 -7.14
CA MET A 553 -25.54 20.21 -5.73
C MET A 553 -26.39 19.11 -5.07
N HIS A 554 -25.73 18.21 -4.33
CA HIS A 554 -26.37 17.04 -3.75
C HIS A 554 -26.37 17.13 -2.22
N PRO A 555 -27.53 17.21 -1.56
CA PRO A 555 -27.62 17.15 -0.11
C PRO A 555 -27.10 15.81 0.43
N VAL A 556 -26.34 15.87 1.53
CA VAL A 556 -25.69 14.71 2.15
C VAL A 556 -26.22 14.50 3.56
N GLY A 557 -26.65 13.27 3.83
CA GLY A 557 -27.12 12.84 5.13
C GLY A 557 -28.36 13.59 5.63
N LYS A 558 -28.57 13.54 6.94
CA LYS A 558 -29.63 14.27 7.64
C LYS A 558 -29.12 15.64 8.11
N ILE A 559 -30.05 16.47 8.60
CA ILE A 559 -29.70 17.69 9.32
C ILE A 559 -28.90 17.31 10.57
N LYS A 560 -27.87 18.11 10.89
CA LYS A 560 -26.87 17.88 11.93
C LYS A 560 -26.27 16.46 11.90
N PRO A 561 -25.44 16.18 10.88
CA PRO A 561 -24.70 14.92 10.86
C PRO A 561 -23.78 14.74 12.08
N LEU A 562 -23.36 15.83 12.72
CA LEU A 562 -22.71 15.85 14.03
C LEU A 562 -23.52 16.73 14.98
N ASP A 563 -23.52 16.40 16.28
CA ASP A 563 -24.29 17.10 17.32
C ASP A 563 -23.61 18.41 17.77
N ILE A 564 -23.31 19.28 16.79
CA ILE A 564 -22.68 20.59 16.97
C ILE A 564 -23.54 21.69 16.33
N PRO A 565 -23.54 22.92 16.89
CA PRO A 565 -24.32 24.02 16.33
C PRO A 565 -23.71 24.55 15.03
N LYS A 566 -24.56 25.07 14.13
CA LYS A 566 -24.13 25.69 12.85
C LYS A 566 -23.06 26.76 13.02
N SER A 567 -23.04 27.47 14.15
CA SER A 567 -22.05 28.52 14.47
C SER A 567 -20.60 28.02 14.57
N LYS A 568 -20.36 26.71 14.69
CA LYS A 568 -19.01 26.13 14.61
C LYS A 568 -18.52 25.91 13.18
N LEU A 569 -19.42 25.93 12.20
CA LEU A 569 -19.14 25.60 10.80
C LEU A 569 -19.38 26.77 9.85
N ILE A 570 -20.27 27.68 10.23
CA ILE A 570 -20.67 28.83 9.44
C ILE A 570 -20.53 30.07 10.34
N GLY A 571 -19.76 31.05 9.90
CA GLY A 571 -19.60 32.33 10.60
C GLY A 571 -20.83 33.22 10.44
N ALA A 572 -20.87 34.33 11.18
CA ALA A 572 -22.01 35.26 11.17
C ALA A 572 -22.30 35.82 9.76
N ASN A 573 -21.25 35.96 8.94
CA ASN A 573 -21.32 36.49 7.57
C ASN A 573 -21.50 35.39 6.50
N GLY A 574 -21.81 34.15 6.91
CA GLY A 574 -21.93 33.01 5.98
C GLY A 574 -20.60 32.37 5.55
N GLU A 575 -19.46 32.86 6.07
CA GLU A 575 -18.13 32.27 5.83
C GLU A 575 -18.06 30.82 6.32
N GLN A 576 -17.50 29.93 5.51
CA GLN A 576 -17.26 28.54 5.89
C GLN A 576 -16.08 28.48 6.87
N LYS A 577 -16.23 27.71 7.95
CA LYS A 577 -15.20 27.40 8.94
C LYS A 577 -15.38 25.98 9.47
N GLY A 578 -14.50 25.56 10.38
CA GLY A 578 -14.59 24.23 11.00
C GLY A 578 -14.44 23.07 10.00
N PHE A 579 -13.59 23.22 8.98
CA PHE A 579 -13.48 22.27 7.86
C PHE A 579 -13.16 20.83 8.30
N ALA A 580 -12.38 20.66 9.38
CA ALA A 580 -12.13 19.36 9.98
C ALA A 580 -13.44 18.71 10.47
N LEU A 581 -14.30 19.46 11.15
CA LEU A 581 -15.60 18.96 11.59
C LEU A 581 -16.54 18.67 10.42
N GLN A 582 -16.48 19.46 9.34
CA GLN A 582 -17.22 19.15 8.11
C GLN A 582 -16.73 17.83 7.48
N ALA A 583 -15.42 17.59 7.43
CA ALA A 583 -14.85 16.33 6.94
C ALA A 583 -15.24 15.12 7.83
N ALA A 584 -15.20 15.29 9.15
CA ALA A 584 -15.67 14.27 10.10
C ALA A 584 -17.16 13.97 9.94
N ALA A 585 -17.97 14.98 9.67
CA ALA A 585 -19.40 14.84 9.44
C ALA A 585 -19.69 14.07 8.14
N MET A 586 -19.00 14.40 7.04
CA MET A 586 -19.05 13.61 5.81
C MET A 586 -18.66 12.15 6.09
N ALA A 587 -17.54 11.94 6.78
CA ALA A 587 -17.06 10.59 7.08
C ALA A 587 -18.06 9.79 7.93
N THR A 588 -18.70 10.44 8.90
CA THR A 588 -19.73 9.84 9.76
C THR A 588 -20.96 9.43 8.94
N VAL A 589 -21.45 10.26 8.03
CA VAL A 589 -22.59 9.92 7.15
C VAL A 589 -22.26 8.72 6.25
N PHE A 590 -21.08 8.73 5.64
CA PHE A 590 -20.66 7.69 4.71
C PHE A 590 -20.14 6.42 5.39
N SER A 591 -19.90 6.43 6.71
CA SER A 591 -19.47 5.25 7.47
C SER A 591 -20.47 4.09 7.40
N ALA A 592 -21.76 4.38 7.14
CA ALA A 592 -22.80 3.38 6.89
C ALA A 592 -22.55 2.51 5.65
N ARG A 593 -21.62 2.90 4.78
CA ARG A 593 -21.19 2.17 3.58
C ARG A 593 -19.89 1.37 3.79
N GLY A 594 -19.32 1.43 4.99
CA GLY A 594 -18.01 0.89 5.34
C GLY A 594 -17.04 2.00 5.77
N THR A 595 -15.82 1.61 6.15
CA THR A 595 -14.81 2.49 6.74
C THR A 595 -14.59 3.76 5.93
N SER A 596 -14.76 4.92 6.57
CA SER A 596 -14.59 6.23 5.96
C SER A 596 -13.45 7.03 6.60
N ILE A 597 -12.63 7.70 5.79
CA ILE A 597 -11.50 8.49 6.28
C ILE A 597 -11.85 9.98 6.33
N ALA A 598 -11.63 10.62 7.47
CA ALA A 598 -11.62 12.07 7.61
C ALA A 598 -10.18 12.58 7.76
N VAL A 599 -9.72 13.45 6.85
CA VAL A 599 -8.34 13.96 6.84
C VAL A 599 -8.29 15.40 7.35
N GLY A 600 -7.57 15.61 8.45
CA GLY A 600 -7.32 16.89 9.08
C GLY A 600 -5.89 17.41 8.84
N ALA A 601 -5.70 18.71 9.05
CA ALA A 601 -4.39 19.35 8.85
C ALA A 601 -3.44 19.21 10.04
N THR A 602 -3.96 19.00 11.26
CA THR A 602 -3.18 18.97 12.51
C THR A 602 -3.64 17.86 13.46
N ILE A 603 -2.75 17.39 14.34
CA ILE A 603 -3.07 16.36 15.35
C ILE A 603 -4.25 16.78 16.25
N PRO A 604 -4.32 18.01 16.79
CA PRO A 604 -5.48 18.44 17.57
C PRO A 604 -6.80 18.41 16.78
N SER A 605 -6.75 18.77 15.48
CA SER A 605 -7.94 18.68 14.62
C SER A 605 -8.42 17.25 14.45
N VAL A 606 -7.50 16.28 14.35
CA VAL A 606 -7.80 14.85 14.23
C VAL A 606 -8.51 14.32 15.47
N TRP A 607 -8.00 14.65 16.66
CA TRP A 607 -8.68 14.31 17.92
C TRP A 607 -10.06 14.97 18.03
N SER A 608 -10.19 16.24 17.63
CA SER A 608 -11.49 16.91 17.61
C SER A 608 -12.48 16.24 16.66
N MET A 609 -12.04 15.82 15.47
CA MET A 609 -12.88 15.08 14.52
C MET A 609 -13.37 13.75 15.12
N ALA A 610 -12.44 12.97 15.68
CA ALA A 610 -12.74 11.67 16.26
C ALA A 610 -13.72 11.77 17.45
N ARG A 611 -13.54 12.76 18.33
CA ARG A 611 -14.46 13.01 19.46
C ARG A 611 -15.88 13.27 19.00
N GLU A 612 -16.08 14.16 18.03
CA GLU A 612 -17.44 14.48 17.57
C GLU A 612 -18.06 13.32 16.77
N ALA A 613 -17.27 12.58 15.99
CA ALA A 613 -17.74 11.37 15.30
C ALA A 613 -18.15 10.28 16.30
N ALA A 614 -17.33 10.02 17.32
CA ALA A 614 -17.60 9.04 18.37
C ALA A 614 -18.85 9.40 19.20
N ARG A 615 -19.09 10.68 19.48
CA ARG A 615 -20.33 11.09 20.16
C ARG A 615 -21.58 10.76 19.35
N LYS A 616 -21.51 10.84 18.02
CA LYS A 616 -22.65 10.60 17.14
C LYS A 616 -22.92 9.12 16.89
N LEU A 617 -21.86 8.32 16.74
CA LEU A 617 -21.99 6.90 16.43
C LEU A 617 -22.36 6.09 17.68
N PRO A 618 -23.33 5.16 17.57
CA PRO A 618 -23.64 4.25 18.66
C PRO A 618 -22.45 3.30 18.92
N PRO A 619 -22.26 2.83 20.16
CA PRO A 619 -21.32 1.74 20.43
C PRO A 619 -21.75 0.48 19.68
N HIS A 620 -20.78 -0.35 19.30
CA HIS A 620 -21.07 -1.67 18.73
C HIS A 620 -21.81 -2.52 19.76
N GLU A 621 -22.94 -3.13 19.38
CA GLU A 621 -23.69 -4.03 20.26
C GLU A 621 -22.85 -5.23 20.70
N ASN A 622 -21.96 -5.71 19.83
CA ASN A 622 -20.96 -6.72 20.15
C ASN A 622 -19.63 -6.39 19.44
N PRO A 623 -18.70 -5.67 20.11
CA PRO A 623 -17.37 -5.40 19.57
C PRO A 623 -16.64 -6.71 19.25
N SER A 624 -15.99 -6.77 18.09
CA SER A 624 -15.20 -7.94 17.69
C SER A 624 -14.08 -8.20 18.71
N ASP A 625 -13.67 -9.47 18.82
CA ASP A 625 -12.56 -9.86 19.71
C ASP A 625 -11.27 -9.09 19.39
N ARG A 626 -11.10 -8.69 18.12
CA ARG A 626 -10.01 -7.85 17.63
C ARG A 626 -10.04 -6.44 18.23
N ILE A 627 -11.21 -5.79 18.25
CA ILE A 627 -11.36 -4.48 18.92
C ILE A 627 -11.00 -4.60 20.41
N ARG A 628 -11.49 -5.65 21.08
CA ARG A 628 -11.22 -5.88 22.50
C ARG A 628 -9.72 -6.12 22.76
N LEU A 629 -9.05 -6.87 21.90
CA LEU A 629 -7.60 -7.10 21.96
C LEU A 629 -6.83 -5.78 21.90
N VAL A 630 -7.17 -4.90 20.94
CA VAL A 630 -6.51 -3.61 20.77
C VAL A 630 -6.81 -2.66 21.93
N GLN A 631 -8.04 -2.66 22.45
CA GLN A 631 -8.41 -1.88 23.64
C GLN A 631 -7.56 -2.29 24.87
N LYS A 632 -7.43 -3.60 25.12
CA LYS A 632 -6.58 -4.12 26.22
C LYS A 632 -5.10 -3.79 26.01
N PHE A 633 -4.62 -3.84 24.77
CA PHE A 633 -3.26 -3.43 24.43
C PHE A 633 -3.03 -1.95 24.73
N LEU A 634 -3.93 -1.06 24.30
CA LEU A 634 -3.84 0.37 24.60
C LEU A 634 -3.89 0.64 26.11
N ALA A 635 -4.77 -0.04 26.84
CA ALA A 635 -4.87 0.10 28.29
C ALA A 635 -3.60 -0.34 29.02
N THR A 636 -2.90 -1.34 28.49
CA THR A 636 -1.71 -1.92 29.12
C THR A 636 -0.41 -1.21 28.72
N GLU A 637 -0.21 -0.89 27.43
CA GLU A 637 1.03 -0.32 26.92
C GLU A 637 1.06 1.22 26.94
N ILE A 638 -0.11 1.88 26.87
CA ILE A 638 -0.22 3.34 26.76
C ILE A 638 -0.77 3.95 28.04
N SER A 639 -2.05 3.75 28.31
CA SER A 639 -2.75 4.21 29.52
C SER A 639 -4.19 3.64 29.50
N PRO A 640 -4.73 3.21 30.66
CA PRO A 640 -6.15 2.87 30.80
C PRO A 640 -7.10 4.03 30.48
N ASN A 641 -6.63 5.28 30.60
CA ASN A 641 -7.43 6.50 30.39
C ASN A 641 -7.27 7.07 28.96
N PHE A 642 -6.67 6.32 28.05
CA PHE A 642 -6.44 6.79 26.69
C PHE A 642 -7.75 6.85 25.89
N GLU A 643 -8.15 8.05 25.45
CA GLU A 643 -9.43 8.31 24.76
C GLU A 643 -9.72 7.38 23.55
N LEU A 644 -8.68 6.87 22.89
CA LEU A 644 -8.84 5.96 21.75
C LEU A 644 -9.55 4.64 22.14
N ILE A 645 -9.42 4.19 23.39
CA ILE A 645 -10.05 2.96 23.89
C ILE A 645 -11.58 3.05 23.74
N ASP A 646 -12.19 4.14 24.23
CA ASP A 646 -13.64 4.36 24.15
C ASP A 646 -14.10 4.65 22.72
N MET A 647 -13.26 5.30 21.91
CA MET A 647 -13.58 5.57 20.50
C MET A 647 -13.66 4.28 19.68
N LEU A 648 -12.78 3.29 19.96
CA LEU A 648 -12.78 2.00 19.27
C LEU A 648 -14.05 1.19 19.51
N GLU A 649 -14.68 1.33 20.69
CA GLU A 649 -15.99 0.69 20.98
C GLU A 649 -17.10 1.16 20.02
N ARG A 650 -16.90 2.34 19.40
CA ARG A 650 -17.83 2.97 18.46
C ARG A 650 -17.35 2.89 17.00
N GLY A 651 -16.31 2.10 16.75
CA GLY A 651 -15.71 1.97 15.42
C GLY A 651 -14.96 3.23 14.97
N VAL A 652 -14.55 4.11 15.89
CA VAL A 652 -13.81 5.34 15.58
C VAL A 652 -12.36 5.20 16.01
N ALA A 653 -11.42 5.55 15.12
CA ALA A 653 -10.00 5.57 15.46
C ALA A 653 -9.30 6.83 14.95
N VAL A 654 -8.08 7.06 15.48
CA VAL A 654 -7.18 8.12 15.01
C VAL A 654 -5.90 7.55 14.39
N HIS A 655 -5.36 8.23 13.38
CA HIS A 655 -4.08 7.87 12.77
C HIS A 655 -3.21 9.11 12.50
N HIS A 656 -2.07 9.19 13.19
CA HIS A 656 -1.09 10.27 12.99
C HIS A 656 0.30 9.86 13.45
N ALA A 657 1.33 10.58 12.97
CA ALA A 657 2.74 10.27 13.22
C ALA A 657 3.19 10.36 14.69
N ALA A 658 2.39 10.92 15.61
CA ALA A 658 2.68 10.93 17.04
C ALA A 658 2.20 9.67 17.79
N LEU A 659 1.52 8.71 17.13
CA LEU A 659 1.17 7.43 17.76
C LEU A 659 2.35 6.45 17.65
N PRO A 660 2.53 5.56 18.64
CA PRO A 660 3.48 4.45 18.55
C PRO A 660 3.27 3.59 17.30
N ASP A 661 4.35 3.00 16.79
CA ASP A 661 4.32 2.14 15.58
C ASP A 661 3.43 0.91 15.78
N GLU A 662 3.40 0.32 17.00
CA GLU A 662 2.50 -0.79 17.32
C GLU A 662 1.03 -0.36 17.27
N VAL A 663 0.70 0.81 17.84
CA VAL A 663 -0.68 1.33 17.86
C VAL A 663 -1.15 1.62 16.44
N ARG A 664 -0.31 2.25 15.61
CA ARG A 664 -0.64 2.48 14.20
C ARG A 664 -0.87 1.18 13.46
N THR A 665 0.00 0.19 13.64
CA THR A 665 -0.18 -1.15 13.06
C THR A 665 -1.53 -1.76 13.44
N LEU A 666 -1.89 -1.73 14.73
CA LEU A 666 -3.13 -2.34 15.20
C LEU A 666 -4.38 -1.60 14.68
N VAL A 667 -4.34 -0.28 14.63
CA VAL A 667 -5.42 0.53 14.01
C VAL A 667 -5.52 0.25 12.51
N GLU A 668 -4.39 0.10 11.81
CA GLU A 668 -4.35 -0.25 10.39
C GLU A 668 -4.91 -1.66 10.14
N TRP A 669 -4.60 -2.63 10.99
CA TRP A 669 -5.16 -3.98 10.95
C TRP A 669 -6.68 -3.98 11.18
N LEU A 670 -7.18 -3.24 12.17
CA LEU A 670 -8.62 -3.07 12.39
C LEU A 670 -9.31 -2.42 11.18
N ALA A 671 -8.65 -1.48 10.50
CA ALA A 671 -9.16 -0.88 9.27
C ALA A 671 -9.19 -1.89 8.10
N GLU A 672 -8.13 -2.70 7.95
CA GLU A 672 -8.02 -3.75 6.93
C GLU A 672 -9.15 -4.79 7.06
N GLU A 673 -9.42 -5.21 8.30
CA GLU A 673 -10.46 -6.17 8.65
C GLU A 673 -11.88 -5.60 8.63
N GLY A 674 -12.03 -4.29 8.46
CA GLY A 674 -13.32 -3.61 8.38
C GLY A 674 -14.02 -3.41 9.73
N ASP A 675 -13.29 -3.52 10.84
CA ASP A 675 -13.78 -3.29 12.20
C ASP A 675 -14.01 -1.79 12.50
N LEU A 676 -13.44 -0.88 11.70
CA LEU A 676 -13.58 0.57 11.87
C LEU A 676 -14.66 1.16 10.95
N SER A 677 -15.50 2.03 11.51
CA SER A 677 -16.47 2.84 10.76
C SER A 677 -15.87 4.18 10.30
N VAL A 678 -15.11 4.86 11.17
CA VAL A 678 -14.49 6.16 10.85
C VAL A 678 -13.03 6.18 11.30
N LEU A 679 -12.14 6.57 10.39
CA LEU A 679 -10.72 6.80 10.68
C LEU A 679 -10.38 8.28 10.49
N CYS A 680 -10.06 8.97 11.58
CA CYS A 680 -9.62 10.36 11.53
C CYS A 680 -8.09 10.41 11.44
N ALA A 681 -7.54 11.07 10.42
CA ALA A 681 -6.10 11.03 10.17
C ALA A 681 -5.51 12.38 9.75
N THR A 682 -4.19 12.54 9.93
CA THR A 682 -3.44 13.64 9.31
C THR A 682 -3.13 13.35 7.84
N THR A 683 -2.77 14.37 7.05
CA THR A 683 -2.39 14.23 5.62
C THR A 683 -1.29 13.21 5.35
N THR A 684 -0.50 12.83 6.36
CA THR A 684 0.51 11.76 6.30
C THR A 684 -0.07 10.39 5.92
N ILE A 685 -1.39 10.18 6.06
CA ILE A 685 -2.07 8.95 5.66
C ILE A 685 -1.94 8.64 4.16
N ALA A 686 -1.71 9.67 3.33
CA ALA A 686 -1.51 9.49 1.90
C ALA A 686 -0.30 8.60 1.57
N GLN A 687 0.74 8.60 2.42
CA GLN A 687 2.07 8.04 2.13
C GLN A 687 2.38 6.68 2.82
N GLY A 688 1.44 6.00 3.48
CA GLY A 688 1.84 4.86 4.31
C GLY A 688 0.75 3.90 4.78
N ILE A 689 -0.40 3.87 4.13
CA ILE A 689 -1.47 2.92 4.45
C ILE A 689 -1.78 2.10 3.20
N ASN A 690 -2.13 0.81 3.30
CA ASN A 690 -2.49 -0.03 2.13
C ASN A 690 -3.84 -0.73 2.30
N PHE A 691 -4.78 -0.12 3.01
CA PHE A 691 -6.17 -0.56 3.02
C PHE A 691 -7.06 0.35 2.15
N PRO A 692 -7.94 -0.25 1.35
CA PRO A 692 -8.94 0.51 0.63
C PRO A 692 -10.14 0.85 1.55
N VAL A 693 -10.70 2.04 1.40
CA VAL A 693 -11.79 2.60 2.24
C VAL A 693 -13.00 2.97 1.39
N SER A 694 -14.21 3.06 1.95
CA SER A 694 -15.41 3.40 1.16
C SER A 694 -15.37 4.84 0.62
N SER A 695 -14.87 5.76 1.45
CA SER A 695 -14.82 7.19 1.13
C SER A 695 -13.69 7.92 1.86
N VAL A 696 -13.26 9.04 1.28
CA VAL A 696 -12.23 9.92 1.85
C VAL A 696 -12.69 11.37 1.80
N PHE A 697 -12.64 12.06 2.93
CA PHE A 697 -13.03 13.47 3.03
C PHE A 697 -11.91 14.30 3.64
N MET A 698 -11.48 15.33 2.91
CA MET A 698 -10.36 16.19 3.30
C MET A 698 -10.84 17.55 3.77
N ALA A 699 -10.34 17.99 4.92
CA ALA A 699 -10.61 19.32 5.45
C ALA A 699 -9.95 20.43 4.63
N THR A 700 -8.87 20.13 3.90
CA THR A 700 -8.13 21.09 3.07
C THR A 700 -7.18 20.36 2.11
N ASN A 701 -6.88 20.98 0.97
CA ASN A 701 -5.78 20.59 0.08
C ASN A 701 -4.44 21.23 0.47
N GLN A 702 -4.36 21.94 1.59
CA GLN A 702 -3.14 22.59 2.09
C GLN A 702 -2.49 21.78 3.23
N LYS A 703 -1.16 21.69 3.21
CA LYS A 703 -0.33 21.07 4.25
C LYS A 703 0.49 22.13 4.99
N LYS A 704 0.56 22.04 6.31
CA LYS A 704 1.54 22.82 7.07
C LYS A 704 2.92 22.16 6.93
N GLN A 705 3.87 22.85 6.29
CA GLN A 705 5.28 22.46 6.35
C GLN A 705 5.96 23.21 7.50
N ARG A 706 6.88 22.55 8.22
CA ARG A 706 7.63 23.18 9.33
C ARG A 706 8.66 24.21 8.86
N SER A 707 9.19 24.05 7.65
CA SER A 707 10.25 24.90 7.09
C SER A 707 9.72 26.25 6.58
N TYR A 708 8.40 26.39 6.46
CA TYR A 708 7.75 27.60 5.99
C TYR A 708 6.72 28.08 7.01
N PRO A 709 6.63 29.40 7.27
CA PRO A 709 5.59 29.96 8.13
C PRO A 709 4.18 29.80 7.54
N PHE A 710 4.07 29.49 6.25
CA PHE A 710 2.81 29.36 5.51
C PHE A 710 2.50 27.89 5.14
N SER A 711 1.21 27.60 4.95
CA SER A 711 0.76 26.31 4.42
C SER A 711 1.07 26.19 2.93
N VAL A 712 1.57 25.04 2.51
CA VAL A 712 1.89 24.70 1.12
C VAL A 712 0.74 23.86 0.52
N GLU A 713 0.44 24.01 -0.77
CA GLU A 713 -0.53 23.14 -1.45
C GLU A 713 0.00 21.69 -1.54
N MET A 714 -0.86 20.70 -1.28
CA MET A 714 -0.56 19.28 -1.50
C MET A 714 -0.37 19.02 -3.00
N SER A 715 0.58 18.20 -3.43
CA SER A 715 0.73 17.96 -4.88
C SER A 715 -0.47 17.18 -5.45
N PRO A 716 -0.84 17.37 -6.73
CA PRO A 716 -1.91 16.57 -7.35
C PRO A 716 -1.68 15.05 -7.24
N ARG A 717 -0.42 14.60 -7.29
CA ARG A 717 -0.07 13.18 -7.15
C ARG A 717 -0.33 12.67 -5.72
N GLU A 718 0.00 13.44 -4.68
CA GLU A 718 -0.34 13.11 -3.29
C GLU A 718 -1.87 12.97 -3.10
N PHE A 719 -2.65 13.87 -3.71
CA PHE A 719 -4.11 13.80 -3.69
C PHE A 719 -4.65 12.55 -4.40
N TRP A 720 -4.20 12.27 -5.63
CA TRP A 720 -4.67 11.11 -6.38
C TRP A 720 -4.25 9.77 -5.77
N ASN A 721 -3.12 9.73 -5.06
CA ASN A 721 -2.72 8.56 -4.27
C ASN A 721 -3.69 8.31 -3.11
N LEU A 722 -4.14 9.36 -2.43
CA LEU A 722 -5.15 9.27 -1.38
C LEU A 722 -6.54 8.94 -1.94
N ALA A 723 -6.96 9.64 -2.99
CA ALA A 723 -8.23 9.42 -3.69
C ALA A 723 -8.32 8.05 -4.36
N GLY A 724 -7.18 7.45 -4.74
CA GLY A 724 -7.08 6.09 -5.27
C GLY A 724 -7.36 5.00 -4.23
N ARG A 725 -7.37 5.35 -2.93
CA ARG A 725 -7.75 4.45 -1.83
C ARG A 725 -9.25 4.38 -1.62
N ALA A 726 -10.02 5.32 -2.18
CA ALA A 726 -11.47 5.32 -2.08
C ALA A 726 -12.08 4.27 -3.02
N GLY A 727 -12.93 3.43 -2.44
CA GLY A 727 -13.53 2.19 -2.89
C GLY A 727 -12.57 0.98 -2.86
N ARG A 728 -13.06 -0.18 -2.39
CA ARG A 728 -12.32 -1.46 -2.43
C ARG A 728 -12.69 -2.25 -3.69
N MET A 729 -11.80 -3.18 -4.08
CA MET A 729 -12.14 -4.23 -5.05
C MET A 729 -13.31 -5.11 -4.59
N ASN A 730 -13.46 -5.29 -3.27
CA ASN A 730 -14.45 -6.18 -2.63
C ASN A 730 -15.57 -5.44 -1.85
N GLN A 731 -15.66 -4.11 -1.98
CA GLN A 731 -16.75 -3.29 -1.38
C GLN A 731 -17.41 -2.44 -2.48
N ASP A 732 -18.45 -1.70 -2.09
CA ASP A 732 -19.23 -0.74 -2.87
C ASP A 732 -18.71 -0.37 -4.27
N SER A 733 -19.62 -0.44 -5.24
CA SER A 733 -19.37 -0.14 -6.64
C SER A 733 -18.73 1.23 -6.92
N VAL A 734 -18.98 2.26 -6.08
CA VAL A 734 -18.51 3.65 -6.26
C VAL A 734 -17.81 4.20 -5.02
N GLY A 735 -16.53 4.60 -5.16
CA GLY A 735 -15.78 5.35 -4.14
C GLY A 735 -16.12 6.85 -4.13
N VAL A 736 -16.14 7.47 -2.96
CA VAL A 736 -16.48 8.91 -2.82
C VAL A 736 -15.31 9.68 -2.22
N VAL A 737 -14.90 10.76 -2.89
CA VAL A 737 -13.79 11.61 -2.45
C VAL A 737 -14.23 13.07 -2.41
N GLY A 738 -14.13 13.71 -1.25
CA GLY A 738 -14.52 15.10 -1.08
C GLY A 738 -13.40 15.98 -0.52
N ILE A 739 -13.35 17.24 -0.95
CA ILE A 739 -12.53 18.29 -0.33
C ILE A 739 -13.47 19.40 0.18
N ALA A 740 -13.26 19.88 1.41
CA ALA A 740 -14.03 21.03 1.92
C ALA A 740 -13.78 22.27 1.05
N GLU A 741 -14.84 23.00 0.68
CA GLU A 741 -14.78 24.18 -0.20
C GLU A 741 -13.83 25.27 0.32
N ALA A 742 -13.69 25.38 1.65
CA ALA A 742 -12.76 26.29 2.33
C ALA A 742 -12.79 27.77 1.85
N ASN A 743 -13.96 28.25 1.43
CA ASN A 743 -14.18 29.56 0.80
C ASN A 743 -13.35 29.81 -0.47
N ARG A 744 -12.88 28.73 -1.14
CA ARG A 744 -12.01 28.76 -2.31
C ARG A 744 -12.46 27.74 -3.38
N PRO A 745 -13.72 27.82 -3.86
CA PRO A 745 -14.25 26.83 -4.81
C PRO A 745 -13.47 26.79 -6.13
N THR A 746 -13.09 27.95 -6.68
CA THR A 746 -12.32 28.04 -7.94
C THR A 746 -10.97 27.32 -7.83
N ASP A 747 -10.25 27.57 -6.74
CA ASP A 747 -8.92 26.99 -6.52
C ASP A 747 -9.00 25.46 -6.43
N ILE A 748 -10.05 24.93 -5.79
CA ILE A 748 -10.28 23.48 -5.68
C ILE A 748 -10.62 22.87 -7.05
N VAL A 749 -11.46 23.53 -7.84
CA VAL A 749 -11.79 23.08 -9.21
C VAL A 749 -10.54 23.01 -10.07
N GLU A 750 -9.70 24.05 -10.03
CA GLU A 750 -8.44 24.07 -10.78
C GLU A 750 -7.48 23.00 -10.26
N TYR A 751 -7.38 22.85 -8.94
CA TYR A 751 -6.53 21.87 -8.28
C TYR A 751 -6.80 20.43 -8.75
N VAL A 752 -8.06 19.99 -8.77
CA VAL A 752 -8.41 18.61 -9.19
C VAL A 752 -8.31 18.39 -10.70
N LYS A 753 -8.24 19.47 -11.48
CA LYS A 753 -7.98 19.46 -12.93
C LYS A 753 -6.49 19.46 -13.28
N LYS A 754 -5.58 19.79 -12.35
CA LYS A 754 -4.14 19.70 -12.63
C LYS A 754 -3.77 18.25 -12.95
N ALA A 755 -3.17 18.01 -14.12
CA ALA A 755 -2.60 16.71 -14.46
C ALA A 755 -1.44 16.37 -13.51
N THR A 756 -1.25 15.09 -13.23
CA THR A 756 -0.01 14.61 -12.61
C THR A 756 1.07 14.70 -13.68
N GLY A 757 1.82 15.81 -13.72
CA GLY A 757 2.86 16.02 -14.73
C GLY A 757 4.02 15.01 -14.66
N GLU A 758 4.98 15.19 -15.56
CA GLU A 758 6.23 14.41 -15.63
C GLU A 758 6.98 14.37 -14.29
N LEU A 759 7.71 13.27 -14.06
CA LEU A 759 8.57 13.14 -12.90
C LEU A 759 9.73 14.13 -12.97
N VAL A 760 9.72 15.16 -12.12
CA VAL A 760 10.82 16.14 -12.07
C VAL A 760 11.84 15.74 -11.00
N SER A 761 13.09 15.56 -11.41
CA SER A 761 14.20 15.35 -10.47
C SER A 761 14.30 16.53 -9.49
N ARG A 762 14.43 16.23 -8.19
CA ARG A 762 14.68 17.26 -7.18
C ARG A 762 15.98 18.01 -7.46
N LEU A 763 17.01 17.34 -8.02
CA LEU A 763 18.27 17.97 -8.38
C LEU A 763 18.04 19.13 -9.36
N VAL A 764 17.18 18.95 -10.37
CA VAL A 764 16.86 20.02 -11.34
C VAL A 764 16.24 21.24 -10.65
N THR A 765 15.34 21.01 -9.69
CA THR A 765 14.68 22.09 -8.94
C THR A 765 15.67 22.86 -8.07
N VAL A 766 16.53 22.17 -7.32
CA VAL A 766 17.49 22.82 -6.42
C VAL A 766 18.60 23.53 -7.21
N VAL A 767 19.03 22.96 -8.33
CA VAL A 767 20.04 23.57 -9.21
C VAL A 767 19.54 24.89 -9.82
N ALA A 768 18.24 25.09 -10.01
CA ALA A 768 17.70 26.36 -10.48
C ALA A 768 18.01 27.53 -9.53
N GLU A 769 18.23 27.27 -8.23
CA GLU A 769 18.66 28.29 -7.26
C GLU A 769 20.07 28.83 -7.58
N LEU A 770 20.90 28.06 -8.30
CA LEU A 770 22.23 28.49 -8.74
C LEU A 770 22.18 29.57 -9.84
N ASP A 771 21.01 29.83 -10.44
CA ASP A 771 20.86 30.91 -11.41
C ASP A 771 21.05 32.28 -10.76
N ALA A 772 20.67 32.43 -9.49
CA ALA A 772 20.83 33.67 -8.74
C ALA A 772 22.29 33.95 -8.33
N ALA A 773 23.15 32.91 -8.31
CA ALA A 773 24.56 33.04 -7.98
C ALA A 773 25.39 33.44 -9.22
N ASN A 774 26.08 34.57 -9.10
CA ASN A 774 26.96 35.16 -10.12
C ASN A 774 28.44 35.08 -9.77
N SER A 775 28.79 34.70 -8.53
CA SER A 775 30.18 34.53 -8.08
C SER A 775 30.46 33.15 -7.47
N SER A 776 31.73 32.78 -7.40
CA SER A 776 32.18 31.52 -6.76
C SER A 776 31.82 31.46 -5.27
N ASP A 777 31.84 32.60 -4.57
CA ASP A 777 31.49 32.67 -3.15
C ASP A 777 29.98 32.47 -2.93
N GLU A 778 29.15 33.03 -3.80
CA GLU A 778 27.70 32.80 -3.79
C GLU A 778 27.37 31.33 -4.08
N LEU A 779 28.05 30.71 -5.05
CA LEU A 779 27.89 29.28 -5.34
C LEU A 779 28.29 28.41 -4.14
N ALA A 780 29.39 28.75 -3.46
CA ALA A 780 29.83 28.04 -2.26
C ALA A 780 28.83 28.20 -1.11
N ALA A 781 28.16 29.35 -1.01
CA ALA A 781 27.11 29.59 -0.01
C ALA A 781 25.82 28.80 -0.31
N VAL A 782 25.42 28.66 -1.58
CA VAL A 782 24.20 27.92 -1.95
C VAL A 782 24.30 26.44 -1.57
N ILE A 783 25.44 25.78 -1.83
CA ILE A 783 25.66 24.37 -1.44
C ILE A 783 25.65 24.16 0.08
N GLN A 784 25.87 25.20 0.88
CA GLN A 784 25.81 25.11 2.34
C GLN A 784 24.37 25.10 2.88
N SER A 785 23.37 25.35 2.03
CA SER A 785 21.97 25.34 2.44
C SER A 785 21.50 23.93 2.85
N GLU A 786 20.41 23.89 3.62
CA GLU A 786 19.81 22.64 4.15
C GLU A 786 19.42 21.67 3.02
N GLN A 787 19.00 22.19 1.86
CA GLN A 787 18.55 21.38 0.73
C GLN A 787 19.67 20.55 0.09
N TRP A 788 20.93 20.95 0.27
CA TRP A 788 22.13 20.29 -0.29
C TRP A 788 22.79 19.32 0.69
N GLU A 789 22.22 19.09 1.88
CA GLU A 789 22.84 18.27 2.93
C GLU A 789 23.18 16.84 2.46
N ASP A 790 22.23 16.14 1.83
CA ASP A 790 22.46 14.78 1.31
C ASP A 790 23.57 14.73 0.26
N PHE A 791 23.68 15.79 -0.54
CA PHE A 791 24.69 15.91 -1.57
C PHE A 791 26.07 16.19 -0.95
N ARG A 792 26.15 17.08 0.05
CA ARG A 792 27.38 17.33 0.81
C ARG A 792 27.88 16.05 1.50
N CYS A 793 27.00 15.30 2.13
CA CYS A 793 27.34 14.01 2.73
C CYS A 793 27.85 13.00 1.68
N TYR A 794 27.32 13.06 0.45
CA TYR A 794 27.86 12.26 -0.64
C TYR A 794 29.26 12.68 -1.08
N VAL A 795 29.50 13.98 -1.24
CA VAL A 795 30.83 14.48 -1.62
C VAL A 795 31.87 14.18 -0.52
N ASN A 796 31.49 14.26 0.75
CA ASN A 796 32.35 13.85 1.87
C ASN A 796 32.81 12.40 1.74
N HIS A 797 31.90 11.49 1.41
CA HIS A 797 32.19 10.08 1.20
C HIS A 797 33.24 9.87 0.09
N LEU A 798 33.04 10.52 -1.07
CA LEU A 798 33.97 10.44 -2.18
C LEU A 798 35.38 10.96 -1.81
N VAL A 799 35.45 12.08 -1.07
CA VAL A 799 36.74 12.61 -0.57
C VAL A 799 37.45 11.59 0.30
N ARG A 800 36.72 10.91 1.20
CA ARG A 800 37.29 9.88 2.08
C ARG A 800 37.81 8.66 1.32
N GLU A 801 36.99 8.11 0.43
CA GLU A 801 37.32 6.84 -0.25
C GLU A 801 38.54 6.99 -1.17
N ILE A 802 38.62 8.11 -1.89
CA ILE A 802 39.63 8.29 -2.94
C ILE A 802 40.88 8.99 -2.39
N GLY A 803 40.73 9.92 -1.43
CA GLY A 803 41.82 10.67 -0.79
C GLY A 803 42.55 11.69 -1.68
N ASN A 804 42.64 11.44 -2.99
CA ASN A 804 43.24 12.34 -3.98
C ASN A 804 42.19 13.29 -4.56
N LEU A 805 42.34 14.60 -4.32
CA LEU A 805 41.37 15.61 -4.75
C LEU A 805 41.05 15.54 -6.25
N ASP A 806 42.03 15.38 -7.15
CA ASP A 806 41.75 15.36 -8.59
C ASP A 806 40.93 14.12 -9.00
N GLN A 807 41.22 12.97 -8.40
CA GLN A 807 40.43 11.75 -8.60
C GLN A 807 39.04 11.85 -7.95
N VAL A 808 38.91 12.54 -6.81
CA VAL A 808 37.62 12.83 -6.17
C VAL A 808 36.76 13.70 -7.08
N LEU A 809 37.33 14.78 -7.63
CA LEU A 809 36.60 15.68 -8.52
C LEU A 809 36.13 14.93 -9.78
N SER A 810 36.99 14.09 -10.35
CA SER A 810 36.63 13.24 -11.48
C SER A 810 35.51 12.25 -11.14
N SER A 811 35.59 11.60 -9.98
CA SER A 811 34.58 10.62 -9.54
C SER A 811 33.26 11.28 -9.14
N ALA A 812 33.30 12.43 -8.48
CA ALA A 812 32.12 13.23 -8.14
C ALA A 812 31.42 13.74 -9.41
N GLU A 813 32.18 14.15 -10.42
CA GLU A 813 31.63 14.51 -11.72
C GLU A 813 30.97 13.30 -12.41
N LEU A 814 31.64 12.15 -12.49
CA LEU A 814 31.07 10.93 -13.07
C LEU A 814 29.79 10.51 -12.37
N SER A 815 29.80 10.58 -11.04
CA SER A 815 28.66 10.25 -10.20
C SER A 815 27.47 11.18 -10.43
N LEU A 816 27.73 12.50 -10.46
CA LEU A 816 26.72 13.49 -10.82
C LEU A 816 26.16 13.24 -12.21
N ARG A 817 27.01 12.93 -13.20
CA ARG A 817 26.59 12.60 -14.56
C ARG A 817 25.72 11.36 -14.65
N ASN A 818 25.86 10.43 -13.70
CA ASN A 818 25.03 9.24 -13.58
C ASN A 818 23.69 9.48 -12.89
N THR A 819 23.44 10.66 -12.33
CA THR A 819 22.12 11.01 -11.76
C THR A 819 21.10 11.34 -12.84
N PHE A 820 19.81 11.12 -12.53
CA PHE A 820 18.71 11.38 -13.46
C PHE A 820 18.61 12.88 -13.80
N GLY A 821 18.64 13.74 -12.79
CA GLY A 821 18.52 15.18 -12.93
C GLY A 821 19.66 15.80 -13.73
N TYR A 822 20.89 15.29 -13.58
CA TYR A 822 22.00 15.78 -14.40
C TYR A 822 21.78 15.48 -15.88
N ARG A 823 21.29 14.28 -16.23
CA ARG A 823 20.94 13.94 -17.62
C ARG A 823 19.87 14.88 -18.17
N VAL A 824 18.82 15.15 -17.40
CA VAL A 824 17.76 16.10 -17.78
C VAL A 824 18.32 17.52 -18.00
N LEU A 825 19.24 17.98 -17.15
CA LEU A 825 19.92 19.27 -17.35
C LEU A 825 20.70 19.33 -18.66
N GLN A 826 21.23 18.22 -19.18
CA GLN A 826 22.00 18.23 -20.43
C GLN A 826 21.14 18.40 -21.69
N GLU A 827 19.81 18.24 -21.59
CA GLU A 827 18.90 18.29 -22.74
C GLU A 827 18.65 19.72 -23.27
N SER A 828 18.95 20.75 -22.48
CA SER A 828 18.77 22.16 -22.88
C SER A 828 20.03 23.00 -22.66
N PRO A 829 20.25 24.06 -23.47
CA PRO A 829 21.40 24.96 -23.29
C PRO A 829 21.47 25.62 -21.90
N GLU A 830 20.30 26.03 -21.37
CA GLU A 830 20.18 26.59 -20.01
C GLU A 830 20.52 25.56 -18.93
N GLY A 831 20.03 24.33 -19.08
CA GLY A 831 20.35 23.23 -18.18
C GLY A 831 21.85 22.87 -18.21
N GLN A 832 22.50 22.94 -19.37
CA GLN A 832 23.96 22.73 -19.50
C GLN A 832 24.77 23.82 -18.79
N ALA A 833 24.29 25.07 -18.78
CA ALA A 833 24.91 26.14 -18.00
C ALA A 833 24.77 25.88 -16.49
N ARG A 834 23.57 25.49 -16.05
CA ARG A 834 23.27 25.08 -14.67
C ARG A 834 24.12 23.89 -14.20
N ALA A 835 24.27 22.86 -15.03
CA ALA A 835 25.11 21.70 -14.74
C ALA A 835 26.59 22.07 -14.55
N ARG A 836 27.11 23.04 -15.31
CA ARG A 836 28.47 23.57 -15.12
C ARG A 836 28.61 24.31 -13.78
N LYS A 837 27.64 25.14 -13.41
CA LYS A 837 27.62 25.80 -12.09
C LYS A 837 27.59 24.79 -10.94
N LEU A 838 26.81 23.72 -11.06
CA LEU A 838 26.77 22.64 -10.08
C LEU A 838 28.12 21.95 -9.91
N LEU A 839 28.80 21.63 -11.02
CA LEU A 839 30.14 21.04 -10.98
C LEU A 839 31.15 21.98 -10.31
N GLU A 840 31.15 23.27 -10.63
CA GLU A 840 32.03 24.25 -9.98
C GLU A 840 31.76 24.37 -8.49
N ALA A 841 30.50 24.45 -8.07
CA ALA A 841 30.14 24.51 -6.67
C ALA A 841 30.57 23.22 -5.92
N THR A 842 30.42 22.05 -6.55
CA THR A 842 30.90 20.76 -6.01
C THR A 842 32.41 20.76 -5.84
N LYS A 843 33.16 21.28 -6.81
CA LYS A 843 34.63 21.40 -6.73
C LYS A 843 35.06 22.29 -5.57
N LEU A 844 34.40 23.43 -5.38
CA LEU A 844 34.67 24.34 -4.27
C LEU A 844 34.43 23.68 -2.92
N TYR A 845 33.33 22.94 -2.78
CA TYR A 845 33.03 22.21 -1.55
C TYR A 845 34.05 21.10 -1.27
N ALA A 846 34.36 20.26 -2.26
CA ALA A 846 35.35 19.19 -2.13
C ALA A 846 36.74 19.72 -1.73
N ARG A 847 37.18 20.83 -2.32
CA ARG A 847 38.43 21.52 -1.95
C ARG A 847 38.41 21.99 -0.49
N LYS A 848 37.31 22.58 -0.03
CA LYS A 848 37.15 23.07 1.35
C LYS A 848 37.34 21.94 2.36
N ILE A 849 36.62 20.83 2.18
CA ILE A 849 36.63 19.72 3.15
C ILE A 849 37.91 18.89 3.10
N SER A 850 38.61 18.84 1.95
CA SER A 850 39.89 18.14 1.81
C SER A 850 41.02 18.73 2.67
N SER A 851 40.81 19.91 3.27
CA SER A 851 41.76 20.55 4.18
C SER A 851 41.87 19.85 5.55
N ASP A 852 40.86 19.07 5.96
CA ASP A 852 40.87 18.30 7.21
C ASP A 852 40.39 16.84 6.96
N PRO A 853 41.30 15.95 6.53
CA PRO A 853 40.96 14.55 6.27
C PRO A 853 40.42 13.80 7.49
N GLY A 854 40.85 14.18 8.70
CA GLY A 854 40.39 13.57 9.95
C GLY A 854 38.92 13.88 10.20
N GLN A 855 38.52 15.13 10.03
CA GLN A 855 37.13 15.57 10.15
C GLN A 855 36.24 14.98 9.03
N VAL A 856 36.76 14.80 7.81
CA VAL A 856 36.06 14.10 6.72
C VAL A 856 35.80 12.63 7.06
N ALA A 857 36.81 11.91 7.58
CA ALA A 857 36.66 10.51 7.97
C ALA A 857 35.59 10.35 9.07
N MET A 858 35.58 11.24 10.05
CA MET A 858 34.57 11.29 11.10
C MET A 858 33.17 11.64 10.57
N ALA A 859 33.05 12.56 9.61
CA ALA A 859 31.78 12.92 8.98
C ALA A 859 31.16 11.75 8.23
N ASP A 860 31.96 11.01 7.47
CA ASP A 860 31.49 9.84 6.75
C ASP A 860 31.08 8.69 7.68
N MET A 861 31.84 8.48 8.77
CA MET A 861 31.49 7.47 9.78
C MET A 861 30.21 7.80 10.55
N THR A 862 29.95 9.07 10.84
CA THR A 862 28.78 9.49 11.63
C THR A 862 27.56 9.81 10.76
N GLY A 863 27.74 10.02 9.47
CA GLY A 863 26.69 10.50 8.56
C GLY A 863 26.33 11.99 8.77
N PHE A 864 27.04 12.72 9.64
CA PHE A 864 26.86 14.16 9.77
C PHE A 864 27.57 14.93 8.65
N SER A 865 27.12 16.16 8.41
CA SER A 865 27.88 17.07 7.57
C SER A 865 29.24 17.36 8.20
N PHE A 866 30.21 17.75 7.36
CA PHE A 866 31.55 18.15 7.82
C PHE A 866 31.44 19.21 8.92
N GLU A 867 30.58 20.21 8.76
CA GLU A 867 30.33 21.27 9.73
C GLU A 867 29.67 20.78 11.04
N GLY A 868 28.78 19.78 10.95
CA GLY A 868 28.14 19.15 12.10
C GLY A 868 29.15 18.45 13.01
N VAL A 869 30.09 17.72 12.41
CA VAL A 869 31.20 17.09 13.15
C VAL A 869 32.08 18.12 13.83
N GLY A 870 32.42 19.22 13.15
CA GLY A 870 33.23 20.29 13.75
C GLY A 870 32.57 20.91 14.99
N SER A 871 31.25 21.11 14.93
CA SER A 871 30.45 21.60 16.06
C SER A 871 30.41 20.60 17.22
N ALA A 872 30.29 19.31 16.92
CA ALA A 872 30.32 18.23 17.91
C ALA A 872 31.69 18.14 18.60
N LEU A 873 32.78 18.15 17.85
CA LEU A 873 34.16 18.11 18.38
C LEU A 873 34.46 19.32 19.26
N HIS A 874 34.02 20.52 18.88
CA HIS A 874 34.13 21.70 19.73
C HIS A 874 33.32 21.54 21.03
N GLY A 875 32.15 20.91 20.97
CA GLY A 875 31.36 20.53 22.13
C GLY A 875 32.07 19.56 23.07
N ILE A 876 32.64 18.48 22.53
CA ILE A 876 33.40 17.48 23.29
C ILE A 876 34.60 18.12 23.99
N ARG A 877 35.39 18.94 23.28
CA ARG A 877 36.54 19.67 23.85
C ARG A 877 36.19 20.69 24.93
N SER A 878 34.92 21.09 25.01
CA SER A 878 34.43 22.04 26.02
C SER A 878 33.90 21.36 27.30
N LEU A 879 33.93 20.03 27.38
CA LEU A 879 33.64 19.29 28.61
C LEU A 879 34.78 19.49 29.62
N GLU A 880 34.44 19.51 30.91
CA GLU A 880 35.43 19.64 32.01
C GLU A 880 36.31 18.39 32.18
N ARG A 881 35.96 17.27 31.54
CA ARG A 881 36.68 15.99 31.57
C ARG A 881 36.70 15.34 30.20
N ASP A 882 37.76 14.56 29.92
CA ASP A 882 37.84 13.73 28.73
C ASP A 882 36.78 12.62 28.75
N VAL A 883 36.24 12.28 27.58
CA VAL A 883 35.26 11.20 27.41
C VAL A 883 36.00 9.87 27.33
N ALA A 884 35.74 8.97 28.27
CA ALA A 884 36.40 7.66 28.33
C ALA A 884 35.47 6.51 27.89
N VAL A 885 36.02 5.33 27.60
CA VAL A 885 35.26 4.13 27.20
C VAL A 885 34.20 3.78 28.24
N GLU A 886 34.52 3.93 29.52
CA GLU A 886 33.63 3.60 30.62
C GLU A 886 32.40 4.54 30.70
N ASP A 887 32.46 5.71 30.04
CA ASP A 887 31.30 6.62 29.93
C ASP A 887 30.25 6.09 28.93
N PHE A 888 30.63 5.16 28.05
CA PHE A 888 29.72 4.43 27.15
C PHE A 888 29.32 3.08 27.72
N SER A 889 28.66 3.10 28.89
CA SER A 889 28.05 1.92 29.50
C SER A 889 26.58 2.19 29.86
N ALA A 890 25.75 1.15 29.80
CA ALA A 890 24.33 1.28 30.13
C ALA A 890 24.11 1.80 31.56
N GLU A 891 24.97 1.41 32.50
CA GLU A 891 24.93 1.83 33.90
C GLU A 891 25.24 3.32 34.08
N LYS A 892 26.24 3.88 33.39
CA LYS A 892 26.55 5.30 33.51
C LYS A 892 25.61 6.20 32.72
N LEU A 893 25.14 5.74 31.56
CA LEU A 893 24.24 6.50 30.70
C LEU A 893 22.81 6.52 31.23
N PHE A 894 22.32 5.37 31.71
CA PHE A 894 20.93 5.19 32.12
C PHE A 894 20.75 4.98 33.63
N GLY A 895 21.83 4.93 34.43
CA GLY A 895 21.73 4.76 35.89
C GLY A 895 21.48 6.07 36.65
N ASN A 896 22.33 7.10 36.43
CA ASN A 896 22.15 8.43 37.03
C ASN A 896 22.11 9.49 35.91
N ALA A 897 21.08 10.35 35.90
CA ALA A 897 20.80 11.32 34.82
C ALA A 897 21.94 12.31 34.46
N GLY A 898 23.07 12.30 35.16
CA GLY A 898 24.23 13.16 34.92
C GLY A 898 24.98 12.84 33.62
N GLY A 899 25.28 11.56 33.34
CA GLY A 899 26.11 11.18 32.18
C GLY A 899 25.46 11.50 30.83
N MET A 900 24.20 11.11 30.65
CA MET A 900 23.45 11.38 29.42
C MET A 900 23.13 12.87 29.21
N ALA A 901 23.01 13.66 30.29
CA ALA A 901 22.72 15.09 30.18
C ALA A 901 23.88 15.85 29.52
N ASP A 902 25.12 15.46 29.76
CA ASP A 902 26.28 16.10 29.12
C ASP A 902 26.35 15.78 27.63
N PHE A 903 26.06 14.53 27.24
CA PHE A 903 25.95 14.16 25.83
C PHE A 903 24.81 14.91 25.11
N TYR A 904 23.63 15.07 25.72
CA TYR A 904 22.59 15.92 25.15
C TYR A 904 23.02 17.39 25.03
N GLY A 905 23.85 17.88 25.96
CA GLY A 905 24.45 19.22 25.86
C GLY A 905 25.29 19.41 24.60
N ILE A 906 26.00 18.36 24.15
CA ILE A 906 26.77 18.36 22.91
C ILE A 906 25.85 18.17 21.71
N MET A 907 24.91 17.23 21.75
CA MET A 907 23.96 16.98 20.66
C MET A 907 23.15 18.24 20.31
N LEU A 908 22.77 19.04 21.30
CA LEU A 908 22.06 20.31 21.11
C LEU A 908 22.89 21.40 20.40
N ARG A 909 24.21 21.23 20.27
CA ARG A 909 25.09 22.10 19.48
C ARG A 909 25.22 21.62 18.03
N ILE A 910 24.85 20.39 17.72
CA ILE A 910 24.90 19.82 16.37
C ILE A 910 23.66 20.31 15.60
N PRO A 911 23.81 21.13 14.53
CA PRO A 911 22.68 21.74 13.83
C PRO A 911 21.61 20.74 13.39
N GLN A 912 22.04 19.55 12.94
CA GLN A 912 21.18 18.45 12.50
C GLN A 912 20.27 17.89 13.59
N LEU A 913 20.76 17.83 14.83
CA LEU A 913 20.02 17.26 15.96
C LEU A 913 19.28 18.32 16.77
N ALA A 914 19.89 19.50 16.92
CA ALA A 914 19.44 20.57 17.81
C ALA A 914 17.98 20.95 17.61
N ARG A 915 17.55 21.16 16.36
CA ARG A 915 16.16 21.56 16.06
C ARG A 915 15.15 20.50 16.51
N ASN A 916 15.41 19.22 16.26
CA ASN A 916 14.49 18.14 16.62
C ASN A 916 14.52 17.81 18.12
N LEU A 917 15.70 17.94 18.75
CA LEU A 917 15.85 17.73 20.18
C LEU A 917 15.25 18.88 21.00
N ASN A 918 15.26 20.12 20.48
CA ASN A 918 14.61 21.26 21.14
C ASN A 918 13.09 21.13 21.18
N ASP A 919 12.49 20.43 20.21
CA ASP A 919 11.06 20.14 20.18
C ASP A 919 10.61 19.14 21.28
N LEU A 920 11.55 18.49 21.99
CA LEU A 920 11.24 17.53 23.06
C LEU A 920 10.84 18.19 24.39
N THR A 921 11.21 19.47 24.61
CA THR A 921 10.98 20.15 25.89
C THR A 921 9.95 21.28 25.75
N THR A 922 8.99 21.34 26.68
CA THR A 922 7.90 22.34 26.67
C THR A 922 8.35 23.75 27.08
N SER A 923 9.57 23.91 27.62
CA SER A 923 10.02 25.16 28.25
C SER A 923 11.45 25.59 27.86
N GLY A 924 11.89 25.23 26.65
CA GLY A 924 13.25 25.56 26.17
C GLY A 924 14.32 24.56 26.61
N THR A 925 15.56 24.79 26.19
CA THR A 925 16.71 23.87 26.25
C THR A 925 17.04 23.41 27.68
N ASN A 926 16.54 22.24 28.09
CA ASN A 926 16.93 21.61 29.35
C ASN A 926 17.53 20.21 29.11
N LYS A 927 18.85 20.15 28.95
CA LYS A 927 19.61 18.90 28.73
C LYS A 927 19.34 17.81 29.78
N ARG A 928 19.02 18.21 31.03
CA ARG A 928 18.66 17.26 32.11
C ARG A 928 17.30 16.60 31.87
N GLN A 929 16.32 17.37 31.39
CA GLN A 929 14.99 16.84 31.10
C GLN A 929 15.06 15.78 29.98
N LEU A 930 15.85 16.03 28.93
CA LEU A 930 16.08 15.04 27.85
C LEU A 930 16.69 13.73 28.36
N ALA A 931 17.71 13.84 29.21
CA ALA A 931 18.35 12.69 29.83
C ALA A 931 17.37 11.90 30.71
N GLN A 932 16.56 12.58 31.52
CA GLN A 932 15.56 11.95 32.39
C GLN A 932 14.46 11.23 31.59
N ILE A 933 13.97 11.84 30.50
CA ILE A 933 12.99 11.18 29.61
C ILE A 933 13.62 9.94 28.94
N THR A 934 14.89 10.04 28.51
CA THR A 934 15.60 8.90 27.90
C THR A 934 15.78 7.76 28.89
N GLN A 935 16.18 8.08 30.11
CA GLN A 935 16.31 7.10 31.20
C GLN A 935 14.97 6.43 31.49
N ALA A 936 13.90 7.21 31.74
CA ALA A 936 12.57 6.67 31.97
C ALA A 936 12.09 5.73 30.85
N TRP A 937 12.36 6.11 29.60
CA TRP A 937 12.02 5.32 28.41
C TRP A 937 12.76 3.97 28.37
N VAL A 938 14.08 3.97 28.59
CA VAL A 938 14.93 2.77 28.58
C VAL A 938 14.67 1.88 29.81
N ASP A 939 14.38 2.48 30.95
CA ASP A 939 14.03 1.82 32.21
C ASP A 939 12.70 1.05 32.16
N GLY A 940 11.94 1.19 31.09
CA GLY A 940 10.67 0.50 30.89
C GLY A 940 9.48 1.18 31.56
N GLN A 941 9.60 2.44 32.00
CA GLN A 941 8.46 3.20 32.52
C GLN A 941 7.37 3.32 31.46
N SER A 942 6.11 3.27 31.89
CA SER A 942 4.96 3.35 30.99
C SER A 942 4.88 4.72 30.30
N ILE A 943 4.20 4.80 29.16
CA ILE A 943 3.99 6.08 28.48
C ILE A 943 3.20 7.05 29.37
N GLU A 944 2.22 6.54 30.14
CA GLU A 944 1.46 7.31 31.11
C GLU A 944 2.35 7.93 32.20
N GLU A 945 3.29 7.16 32.75
CA GLU A 945 4.25 7.65 33.76
C GLU A 945 5.13 8.76 33.19
N ILE A 946 5.66 8.57 31.98
CA ILE A 946 6.49 9.58 31.31
C ILE A 946 5.67 10.84 30.98
N ALA A 947 4.43 10.66 30.51
CA ALA A 947 3.54 11.77 30.20
C ALA A 947 3.25 12.61 31.46
N THR A 948 2.91 11.96 32.57
CA THR A 948 2.56 12.62 33.84
C THR A 948 3.76 13.32 34.46
N ALA A 949 4.95 12.72 34.35
CA ALA A 949 6.17 13.26 34.95
C ALA A 949 6.73 14.47 34.19
N TYR A 950 6.63 14.50 32.85
CA TYR A 950 7.38 15.46 32.03
C TYR A 950 6.54 16.35 31.11
N PHE A 951 5.26 16.03 30.87
CA PHE A 951 4.38 16.75 29.95
C PHE A 951 3.17 17.29 30.71
N LYS A 952 2.97 18.62 30.68
CA LYS A 952 1.88 19.26 31.43
C LYS A 952 0.50 18.83 30.90
N ALA A 953 -0.41 18.51 31.81
CA ALA A 953 -1.78 18.11 31.51
C ALA A 953 -2.79 19.29 31.39
N GLU A 954 -2.34 20.50 31.02
CA GLU A 954 -3.22 21.69 30.96
C GLU A 954 -4.43 21.49 30.00
N ASP A 955 -4.28 20.65 28.97
CA ASP A 955 -5.32 20.32 27.96
C ASP A 955 -5.87 18.87 28.08
N GLY A 956 -5.65 18.18 29.20
CA GLY A 956 -6.14 16.82 29.50
C GLY A 956 -5.13 15.70 29.27
N ALA A 957 -5.43 14.50 29.80
CA ALA A 957 -4.51 13.35 29.84
C ALA A 957 -4.05 12.88 28.44
N THR A 958 -4.97 12.76 27.48
CA THR A 958 -4.65 12.36 26.11
C THR A 958 -3.71 13.32 25.40
N HIS A 959 -3.80 14.61 25.70
CA HIS A 959 -2.91 15.62 25.13
C HIS A 959 -1.47 15.38 25.60
N ALA A 960 -1.27 15.24 26.92
CA ALA A 960 0.03 14.94 27.51
C ALA A 960 0.61 13.61 26.99
N ILE A 961 -0.21 12.55 26.89
CA ILE A 961 0.18 11.26 26.30
C ILE A 961 0.61 11.43 24.84
N THR A 962 -0.15 12.19 24.05
CA THR A 962 0.17 12.42 22.63
C THR A 962 1.49 13.18 22.47
N ASP A 963 1.75 14.15 23.34
CA ASP A 963 3.02 14.89 23.34
C ASP A 963 4.19 14.03 23.81
N ALA A 964 4.00 13.17 24.81
CA ALA A 964 5.00 12.18 25.24
C ALA A 964 5.35 11.20 24.11
N CYS A 965 4.35 10.62 23.46
CA CYS A 965 4.57 9.74 22.31
C CYS A 965 5.25 10.47 21.15
N ARG A 966 4.85 11.72 20.86
CA ARG A 966 5.53 12.55 19.86
C ARG A 966 7.00 12.74 20.23
N ALA A 967 7.29 13.07 21.48
CA ALA A 967 8.64 13.28 21.95
C ALA A 967 9.49 12.01 21.78
N ILE A 968 9.01 10.87 22.28
CA ILE A 968 9.73 9.60 22.26
C ILE A 968 9.92 9.11 20.81
N TYR A 969 8.84 8.78 20.12
CA TYR A 969 8.91 8.02 18.86
C TYR A 969 9.36 8.86 17.67
N ARG A 970 9.11 10.18 17.69
CA ARG A 970 9.51 11.06 16.58
C ARG A 970 10.91 11.63 16.75
N ASN A 971 11.26 12.05 17.96
CA ASN A 971 12.45 12.85 18.20
C ASN A 971 13.53 12.06 18.94
N LEU A 972 13.23 11.44 20.09
CA LEU A 972 14.21 10.72 20.91
C LEU A 972 14.78 9.49 20.18
N VAL A 973 13.91 8.60 19.72
CA VAL A 973 14.28 7.33 19.06
C VAL A 973 15.13 7.51 17.80
N ASN A 974 15.14 8.70 17.18
CA ASN A 974 15.95 8.98 16.00
C ASN A 974 17.19 9.83 16.31
N ASN A 975 17.00 10.96 16.99
CA ASN A 975 18.07 11.93 17.19
C ASN A 975 18.94 11.57 18.40
N GLY A 976 18.36 10.92 19.42
CA GLY A 976 19.11 10.43 20.58
C GLY A 976 20.00 9.25 20.21
N THR A 977 19.51 8.33 19.37
CA THR A 977 20.28 7.17 18.90
C THR A 977 21.43 7.61 17.99
N TRP A 978 21.13 8.41 16.98
CA TRP A 978 22.12 8.94 16.03
C TRP A 978 23.16 9.82 16.72
N GLY A 979 22.71 10.68 17.64
CA GLY A 979 23.62 11.49 18.44
C GLY A 979 24.55 10.65 19.31
N LEU A 980 24.05 9.59 19.96
CA LEU A 980 24.86 8.80 20.89
C LEU A 980 25.95 8.01 20.18
N SER A 981 25.61 7.32 19.08
CA SER A 981 26.60 6.59 18.29
C SER A 981 27.58 7.52 17.58
N ALA A 982 27.12 8.69 17.11
CA ALA A 982 28.06 9.67 16.58
C ALA A 982 29.03 10.15 17.67
N LEU A 983 28.56 10.42 18.88
CA LEU A 983 29.43 10.82 20.00
C LEU A 983 30.39 9.71 20.42
N SER A 984 29.99 8.43 20.37
CA SER A 984 30.92 7.33 20.63
C SER A 984 32.08 7.35 19.63
N ARG A 985 31.79 7.52 18.34
CA ARG A 985 32.81 7.61 17.27
C ARG A 985 33.65 8.89 17.31
N LEU A 986 33.13 9.99 17.86
CA LEU A 986 33.80 11.30 17.93
C LEU A 986 34.57 11.56 19.23
N SER A 987 34.42 10.70 20.23
CA SER A 987 34.98 10.86 21.58
C SER A 987 36.50 10.80 21.67
N GLY A 988 37.20 10.45 20.58
CA GLY A 988 38.65 10.25 20.57
C GLY A 988 39.09 8.88 21.09
N ILE A 989 38.14 8.01 21.45
CA ILE A 989 38.38 6.60 21.73
C ILE A 989 38.88 5.91 20.46
N ASP A 990 40.02 5.23 20.55
CA ASP A 990 40.51 4.36 19.49
C ASP A 990 39.63 3.11 19.43
N PHE A 991 38.56 3.19 18.64
CA PHE A 991 37.61 2.11 18.48
C PHE A 991 38.28 0.83 17.99
N GLU A 992 39.32 0.90 17.16
CA GLU A 992 39.93 -0.30 16.57
C GLU A 992 40.66 -1.17 17.60
N SER A 993 41.25 -0.55 18.63
CA SER A 993 41.94 -1.27 19.71
C SER A 993 41.03 -1.83 20.81
N LEU A 994 39.73 -1.55 20.78
CA LEU A 994 38.75 -2.13 21.71
C LEU A 994 38.56 -3.64 21.47
N SER A 995 38.31 -4.38 22.55
CA SER A 995 37.91 -5.79 22.46
C SER A 995 36.55 -5.94 21.74
N SER A 996 36.29 -7.10 21.13
CA SER A 996 35.03 -7.39 20.45
C SER A 996 33.81 -7.22 21.36
N GLU A 997 33.94 -7.54 22.65
CA GLU A 997 32.87 -7.40 23.64
C GLU A 997 32.61 -5.92 23.99
N GLN A 998 33.66 -5.11 24.16
CA GLN A 998 33.52 -3.67 24.36
C GLN A 998 32.89 -2.97 23.15
N LYS A 999 33.30 -3.36 21.93
CA LYS A 999 32.69 -2.86 20.69
C LYS A 999 31.18 -3.17 20.67
N ARG A 1000 30.80 -4.43 20.91
CA ARG A 1000 29.40 -4.87 20.95
C ARG A 1000 28.59 -4.11 22.00
N GLN A 1001 29.14 -3.89 23.20
CA GLN A 1001 28.46 -3.14 24.26
C GLN A 1001 28.16 -1.69 23.85
N ILE A 1002 29.13 -0.99 23.24
CA ILE A 1002 28.95 0.41 22.82
C ILE A 1002 27.95 0.50 21.66
N ASP A 1003 28.07 -0.38 20.66
CA ASP A 1003 27.22 -0.38 19.47
C ASP A 1003 25.76 -0.79 19.77
N LEU A 1004 25.50 -1.39 20.93
CA LEU A 1004 24.16 -1.77 21.38
C LEU A 1004 23.40 -0.64 22.08
N LEU A 1005 24.08 0.36 22.67
CA LEU A 1005 23.44 1.46 23.40
C LEU A 1005 22.43 2.27 22.57
N PRO A 1006 22.70 2.59 21.28
CA PRO A 1006 21.68 3.22 20.43
C PRO A 1006 20.44 2.35 20.26
N ALA A 1007 20.59 1.03 20.13
CA ALA A 1007 19.46 0.11 20.01
C ALA A 1007 18.61 0.06 21.29
N MET A 1008 19.23 0.16 22.47
CA MET A 1008 18.53 0.29 23.76
C MET A 1008 17.62 1.53 23.80
N ILE A 1009 18.12 2.69 23.35
CA ILE A 1009 17.32 3.93 23.25
C ILE A 1009 16.23 3.77 22.19
N TYR A 1010 16.55 3.18 21.04
CA TYR A 1010 15.59 3.00 19.94
C TYR A 1010 14.39 2.16 20.37
N HIS A 1011 14.66 1.05 21.06
CA HIS A 1011 13.64 0.06 21.45
C HIS A 1011 13.03 0.31 22.84
N GLY A 1012 13.66 1.15 23.67
CA GLY A 1012 13.21 1.51 25.01
C GLY A 1012 13.40 0.39 26.01
N VAL A 1013 14.55 -0.27 25.98
CA VAL A 1013 14.86 -1.45 26.82
C VAL A 1013 16.33 -1.47 27.22
N LYS A 1014 16.65 -2.10 28.36
CA LYS A 1014 17.98 -2.07 29.00
C LYS A 1014 18.98 -3.15 28.60
N THR A 1015 18.52 -4.26 28.00
CA THR A 1015 19.36 -5.44 27.77
C THR A 1015 19.38 -5.87 26.32
N GLU A 1016 20.43 -6.57 25.91
CA GLU A 1016 20.58 -7.09 24.53
C GLU A 1016 19.44 -8.03 24.15
N GLU A 1017 19.05 -8.93 25.06
CA GLU A 1017 17.99 -9.89 24.83
C GLU A 1017 16.64 -9.20 24.66
N ALA A 1018 16.40 -8.13 25.44
CA ALA A 1018 15.19 -7.32 25.27
C ALA A 1018 15.19 -6.58 23.92
N VAL A 1019 16.34 -6.08 23.46
CA VAL A 1019 16.48 -5.49 22.11
C VAL A 1019 16.12 -6.53 21.05
N LEU A 1020 16.66 -7.75 21.14
CA LEU A 1020 16.35 -8.84 20.21
C LEU A 1020 14.87 -9.23 20.21
N MET A 1021 14.21 -9.20 21.37
CA MET A 1021 12.75 -9.40 21.48
C MET A 1021 11.98 -8.28 20.77
N ARG A 1022 12.36 -7.01 20.98
CA ARG A 1022 11.73 -5.85 20.34
C ARG A 1022 11.91 -5.86 18.82
N MET A 1023 13.08 -6.25 18.32
CA MET A 1023 13.34 -6.44 16.89
C MET A 1023 12.46 -7.55 16.27
N ASN A 1024 12.03 -8.53 17.07
CA ASN A 1024 11.07 -9.56 16.68
C ASN A 1024 9.60 -9.17 16.92
N GLY A 1025 9.30 -7.91 17.23
CA GLY A 1025 7.93 -7.41 17.36
C GLY A 1025 7.27 -7.67 18.71
N VAL A 1026 8.02 -8.10 19.72
CA VAL A 1026 7.51 -8.29 21.09
C VAL A 1026 7.20 -6.92 21.71
N PRO A 1027 6.04 -6.72 22.37
CA PRO A 1027 5.73 -5.46 23.08
C PRO A 1027 6.75 -5.09 24.15
N ARG A 1028 6.93 -3.78 24.39
CA ARG A 1028 7.99 -3.26 25.27
C ARG A 1028 7.86 -3.77 26.70
N SER A 1029 6.66 -3.80 27.25
CA SER A 1029 6.40 -4.19 28.64
C SER A 1029 6.87 -5.60 29.01
N ILE A 1030 6.89 -6.53 28.05
CA ILE A 1030 7.23 -7.95 28.28
C ILE A 1030 8.59 -8.35 27.70
N ALA A 1031 9.22 -7.47 26.91
CA ALA A 1031 10.45 -7.79 26.18
C ALA A 1031 11.63 -8.18 27.09
N GLY A 1032 11.75 -7.53 28.26
CA GLY A 1032 12.79 -7.86 29.25
C GLY A 1032 12.63 -9.28 29.81
N GLN A 1033 11.44 -9.61 30.32
CA GLN A 1033 11.18 -10.91 30.95
C GLN A 1033 11.22 -12.08 29.96
N LEU A 1034 10.75 -11.86 28.72
CA LEU A 1034 10.92 -12.85 27.65
C LEU A 1034 12.38 -13.01 27.24
N GLY A 1035 13.15 -11.91 27.21
CA GLY A 1035 14.59 -11.94 26.96
C GLY A 1035 15.35 -12.77 28.00
N GLU A 1036 15.05 -12.59 29.28
CA GLU A 1036 15.61 -13.42 30.37
C GLU A 1036 15.26 -14.90 30.22
N SER A 1037 14.01 -15.19 29.85
CA SER A 1037 13.55 -16.57 29.61
C SER A 1037 14.27 -17.21 28.42
N PHE A 1038 14.52 -16.44 27.35
CA PHE A 1038 15.31 -16.88 26.21
C PHE A 1038 16.75 -17.18 26.63
N ASN A 1039 17.40 -16.25 27.34
CA ASN A 1039 18.79 -16.43 27.78
C ASN A 1039 18.96 -17.68 28.67
N ALA A 1040 18.03 -17.89 29.60
CA ALA A 1040 18.00 -19.08 30.44
C ALA A 1040 17.86 -20.38 29.63
N SER A 1041 17.13 -20.36 28.51
CA SER A 1041 17.00 -21.51 27.61
C SER A 1041 18.23 -21.70 26.72
N SER A 1042 18.82 -20.63 26.18
CA SER A 1042 19.97 -20.66 25.27
C SER A 1042 21.29 -21.01 25.97
N ALA A 1043 21.43 -20.64 27.24
CA ALA A 1043 22.57 -21.04 28.08
C ALA A 1043 22.71 -22.56 28.23
N SER A 1044 21.63 -23.32 28.00
CA SER A 1044 21.64 -24.80 28.05
C SER A 1044 22.03 -25.47 26.73
N SER A 1045 21.94 -24.78 25.58
CA SER A 1045 22.16 -25.34 24.25
C SER A 1045 23.51 -24.93 23.61
N GLY A 1046 24.25 -24.00 24.21
CA GLY A 1046 25.61 -23.62 23.75
C GLY A 1046 25.67 -22.90 22.40
N GLU A 1047 24.53 -22.45 21.87
CA GLU A 1047 24.42 -21.81 20.56
C GLU A 1047 24.19 -20.29 20.68
N GLY A 1048 24.96 -19.47 19.96
CA GLY A 1048 24.94 -17.99 20.06
C GLY A 1048 23.61 -17.28 19.72
N SER A 1049 23.50 -15.99 20.06
CA SER A 1049 22.29 -15.13 19.95
C SER A 1049 22.03 -14.64 18.52
N GLY A 1050 20.79 -14.73 18.02
CA GLY A 1050 20.43 -14.23 16.70
C GLY A 1050 18.93 -14.07 16.48
N ILE A 1051 18.52 -13.14 15.60
CA ILE A 1051 17.11 -12.76 15.37
C ILE A 1051 16.24 -13.97 15.02
N GLN A 1052 16.71 -14.86 14.16
CA GLN A 1052 15.96 -16.06 13.75
C GLN A 1052 15.76 -17.06 14.90
N LYS A 1053 16.75 -17.19 15.79
CA LYS A 1053 16.66 -18.09 16.95
C LYS A 1053 15.65 -17.58 17.97
N VAL A 1054 15.62 -16.26 18.19
CA VAL A 1054 14.60 -15.63 19.04
C VAL A 1054 13.21 -15.84 18.44
N ARG A 1055 13.05 -15.70 17.12
CA ARG A 1055 11.77 -15.98 16.46
C ARG A 1055 11.33 -17.43 16.68
N SER A 1056 12.21 -18.39 16.43
CA SER A 1056 11.94 -19.82 16.68
C SER A 1056 11.58 -20.09 18.15
N PHE A 1057 12.26 -19.45 19.09
CA PHE A 1057 11.90 -19.52 20.51
C PHE A 1057 10.48 -19.00 20.78
N LEU A 1058 10.11 -17.84 20.23
CA LEU A 1058 8.78 -17.24 20.43
C LEU A 1058 7.65 -18.08 19.81
N GLU A 1059 7.91 -18.72 18.65
CA GLU A 1059 6.98 -19.64 18.00
C GLU A 1059 6.69 -20.89 18.85
N HIS A 1060 7.72 -21.43 19.51
CA HIS A 1060 7.63 -22.66 20.31
C HIS A 1060 7.46 -22.42 21.82
N ALA A 1061 7.46 -21.16 22.26
CA ALA A 1061 7.32 -20.81 23.67
C ALA A 1061 5.97 -21.25 24.24
N SER A 1062 6.03 -21.96 25.37
CA SER A 1062 4.84 -22.40 26.10
C SER A 1062 4.00 -21.23 26.61
N MET A 1063 2.69 -21.42 26.79
CA MET A 1063 1.82 -20.40 27.38
C MET A 1063 2.26 -19.99 28.79
N ASP A 1064 2.91 -20.86 29.55
CA ASP A 1064 3.46 -20.53 30.86
C ASP A 1064 4.62 -19.53 30.78
N THR A 1065 5.41 -19.56 29.70
CA THR A 1065 6.44 -18.55 29.43
C THR A 1065 5.80 -17.19 29.16
N TRP A 1066 4.78 -17.14 28.31
CA TRP A 1066 4.04 -15.91 28.01
C TRP A 1066 3.29 -15.35 29.23
N ASN A 1067 2.70 -16.21 30.06
CA ASN A 1067 2.00 -15.80 31.27
C ASN A 1067 2.96 -15.27 32.36
N ARG A 1068 4.16 -15.84 32.49
CA ARG A 1068 5.19 -15.36 33.42
C ARG A 1068 5.76 -14.01 33.02
N ALA A 1069 5.85 -13.73 31.72
CA ALA A 1069 6.37 -12.47 31.19
C ALA A 1069 5.43 -11.27 31.37
N ARG A 1070 4.21 -11.49 31.86
CA ARG A 1070 3.17 -10.46 31.93
C ARG A 1070 3.45 -9.47 33.07
N PRO A 1071 3.30 -8.15 32.83
CA PRO A 1071 3.33 -7.17 33.93
C PRO A 1071 2.19 -7.42 34.93
N SER A 1072 2.47 -7.27 36.22
CA SER A 1072 1.51 -7.56 37.31
C SER A 1072 0.18 -6.81 37.20
N ASN A 1073 0.20 -5.63 36.57
CA ASN A 1073 -0.96 -4.74 36.43
C ASN A 1073 -1.55 -4.74 35.00
N GLY A 1074 -1.07 -5.61 34.10
CA GLY A 1074 -1.51 -5.65 32.70
C GLY A 1074 -2.86 -6.33 32.49
N GLN A 1075 -3.67 -5.81 31.57
CA GLN A 1075 -4.98 -6.38 31.22
C GLN A 1075 -4.89 -7.54 30.22
N LEU A 1076 -3.80 -7.63 29.46
CA LEU A 1076 -3.56 -8.67 28.47
C LEU A 1076 -3.17 -10.00 29.13
N SER A 1077 -3.74 -11.11 28.69
CA SER A 1077 -3.27 -12.47 29.01
C SER A 1077 -2.03 -12.85 28.19
N GLY A 1078 -1.31 -13.91 28.60
CA GLY A 1078 -0.15 -14.39 27.83
C GLY A 1078 -0.53 -14.81 26.40
N ARG A 1079 -1.74 -15.38 26.21
CA ARG A 1079 -2.28 -15.71 24.88
C ARG A 1079 -2.52 -14.47 24.03
N GLU A 1080 -3.09 -13.42 24.60
CA GLU A 1080 -3.35 -12.15 23.90
C GLU A 1080 -2.03 -11.44 23.55
N TYR A 1081 -1.01 -11.49 24.41
CA TYR A 1081 0.33 -11.01 24.06
C TYR A 1081 0.94 -11.77 22.89
N GLN A 1082 0.81 -13.10 22.86
CA GLN A 1082 1.26 -13.90 21.72
C GLN A 1082 0.51 -13.52 20.44
N GLU A 1083 -0.80 -13.27 20.52
CA GLU A 1083 -1.61 -12.84 19.39
C GLU A 1083 -1.17 -11.48 18.85
N VAL A 1084 -0.98 -10.48 19.72
CA VAL A 1084 -0.42 -9.17 19.37
C VAL A 1084 0.96 -9.33 18.73
N TRP A 1085 1.84 -10.15 19.30
CA TRP A 1085 3.16 -10.42 18.73
C TRP A 1085 3.05 -11.01 17.32
N LYS A 1086 2.15 -11.96 17.07
CA LYS A 1086 1.95 -12.53 15.73
C LYS A 1086 1.50 -11.48 14.72
N ILE A 1087 0.61 -10.55 15.12
CA ILE A 1087 0.17 -9.43 14.27
C ILE A 1087 1.33 -8.47 14.00
N LEU A 1088 2.08 -8.08 15.04
CA LEU A 1088 3.21 -7.16 14.94
C LEU A 1088 4.42 -7.77 14.20
N GLY A 1089 4.61 -9.08 14.26
CA GLY A 1089 5.69 -9.84 13.61
C GLY A 1089 5.39 -10.26 12.17
N GLY A 1090 4.10 -10.35 11.81
CA GLY A 1090 3.64 -10.81 10.50
C GLY A 1090 3.39 -12.32 10.42
N GLU A 1091 3.23 -12.98 11.57
CA GLU A 1091 3.00 -14.43 11.72
C GLU A 1091 1.51 -14.81 11.72
N ALA A 1092 0.61 -13.83 11.92
CA ALA A 1092 -0.84 -13.99 11.83
C ALA A 1092 -1.45 -13.14 10.69
N ARG A 1093 -2.71 -13.44 10.34
CA ARG A 1093 -3.48 -12.70 9.34
C ARG A 1093 -4.00 -11.37 9.84
#